data_AF-A0A914LNG5-F1
#
_entry.id   AF-A0A914LNG5-F1
#
_cell.length_a   1.000
_cell.length_b   1.000
_cell.length_c   1.000
_cell.angle_alpha   90.00
_cell.angle_beta   90.00
_cell.angle_gamma   90.00
#
_symmetry.space_group_name_H-M   'P 1'
#
loop_
_entity.id
_entity.type
_entity.pdbx_description
1 polymer ?
#
loop_
_entity_poly.entity_id
_entity_poly.type
_entity_poly.pdbx_seq_one_letter_code
_entity_poly.pdbx_strand_id
1 'polypeptide(L)'
;MVRVIIKGGVWKNTEDEILKAAIMKYGKNQWSRIASLLHRKSAKQCKARWYEWLDPRIKKTEWSREEDEKLLHLAKIMPTQWRTIAPIVGRTAAQCLERYEYLLDEAQRRAEGIEEDDSLKEAKKLKPGDVDPTPETKPARPDPIDMDEDELEMLSEARARLANTQGKKAKRKAREKQLGEARRLASLQKRRELRAAGIIIGSGWAYKMKKHRLMDYNNEIPFEKQVPAGFHDPSEDKFDKAQKTMVEEKRRDWQERDDRKADKDKLKKRKNEDLPESIFGEKHEKKRSKLILPEPQISDKELEDIIKIGHVSDSVRELVDDNPSSTLLHDYNESARMNAFSARTQRAAVGDVDTVARAADDLLALINVETPLKGGLNTPLHNHDFSAPGSQRQPISTPNTVLSAMAATPKNVGVGQTPGSQRTLASSTPGGASTTTEMNTPFRDQLNINPISDETRPSKKELQQQFFHLPKPKNDFELTEVGDEDDDFGGEGGLREEWIEDAAELEKRRQAIAEKKKALELEKRTKAFQRQLPLPSKLNIEYKKRGAGGTDLHKADDLIKSEMYSLMEWDVEGKEPPPKQIYSKEAMELAKKMIDIEATKMAEAEDIELKLDSQMWQVVANCFGELVKFQNRFTRLSNLSKRDQLEVLSERFKVNFFEFFFN
;
A
#
# COMPACT_ATOMS: atom_id res chain seq x y z
N MET A 1 -0.40 -39.26 -19.35
CA MET A 1 0.39 -39.46 -20.58
C MET A 1 1.15 -38.17 -20.87
N VAL A 2 2.45 -38.20 -21.19
CA VAL A 2 3.18 -36.98 -21.60
C VAL A 2 2.89 -36.74 -23.08
N ARG A 3 2.23 -35.62 -23.45
CA ARG A 3 2.09 -35.23 -24.88
C ARG A 3 3.50 -34.99 -25.44
N VAL A 4 3.98 -35.87 -26.31
CA VAL A 4 5.26 -35.71 -27.02
C VAL A 4 5.05 -34.68 -28.13
N ILE A 5 5.21 -33.40 -27.79
CA ILE A 5 5.04 -32.30 -28.75
C ILE A 5 6.22 -32.31 -29.74
N ILE A 6 5.98 -32.88 -30.92
CA ILE A 6 6.86 -32.76 -32.09
C ILE A 6 6.85 -31.29 -32.53
N LYS A 7 8.02 -30.65 -32.59
CA LYS A 7 8.16 -29.19 -32.79
C LYS A 7 8.56 -28.85 -34.22
N GLY A 8 7.87 -27.88 -34.82
CA GLY A 8 8.11 -27.40 -36.18
C GLY A 8 6.88 -27.51 -37.07
N GLY A 9 7.09 -28.00 -38.28
CA GLY A 9 6.12 -27.89 -39.37
C GLY A 9 6.04 -26.47 -39.93
N VAL A 10 5.15 -26.29 -40.91
CA VAL A 10 4.86 -25.01 -41.56
C VAL A 10 4.38 -23.95 -40.56
N TRP A 11 4.59 -22.68 -40.88
CA TRP A 11 4.07 -21.54 -40.12
C TRP A 11 2.65 -21.18 -40.61
N LYS A 12 1.69 -21.08 -39.68
CA LYS A 12 0.35 -20.48 -39.92
C LYS A 12 0.38 -18.97 -39.66
N ASN A 13 -0.57 -18.22 -40.19
CA ASN A 13 -0.64 -16.77 -40.01
C ASN A 13 -1.00 -16.39 -38.55
N THR A 14 -1.83 -17.18 -37.87
CA THR A 14 -2.03 -17.14 -36.40
C THR A 14 -0.71 -17.14 -35.62
N GLU A 15 0.19 -18.08 -35.92
CA GLU A 15 1.48 -18.23 -35.24
C GLU A 15 2.38 -17.01 -35.46
N ASP A 16 2.41 -16.48 -36.69
CA ASP A 16 3.19 -15.29 -37.06
C ASP A 16 2.66 -14.01 -36.37
N GLU A 17 1.33 -13.84 -36.25
CA GLU A 17 0.74 -12.70 -35.52
C GLU A 17 0.97 -12.80 -34.00
N ILE A 18 0.84 -13.99 -33.42
CA ILE A 18 1.20 -14.23 -32.01
C ILE A 18 2.70 -13.95 -31.79
N LEU A 19 3.57 -14.35 -32.73
CA LEU A 19 5.00 -14.09 -32.68
C LEU A 19 5.32 -12.59 -32.73
N LYS A 20 4.69 -11.82 -33.64
CA LYS A 20 4.77 -10.34 -33.68
C LYS A 20 4.36 -9.73 -32.34
N ALA A 21 3.16 -10.06 -31.84
CA ALA A 21 2.62 -9.50 -30.60
C ALA A 21 3.44 -9.89 -29.36
N ALA A 22 3.99 -11.10 -29.31
CA ALA A 22 4.88 -11.55 -28.26
C ALA A 22 6.23 -10.80 -28.28
N ILE A 23 6.78 -10.50 -29.47
CA ILE A 23 8.00 -9.70 -29.62
C ILE A 23 7.76 -8.24 -29.23
N MET A 24 6.60 -7.66 -29.56
CA MET A 24 6.21 -6.32 -29.09
C MET A 24 6.13 -6.23 -27.54
N LYS A 25 5.80 -7.33 -26.86
CA LYS A 25 5.75 -7.38 -25.37
C LYS A 25 7.08 -7.76 -24.70
N TYR A 26 7.84 -8.70 -25.27
CA TYR A 26 9.00 -9.33 -24.61
C TYR A 26 10.36 -8.99 -25.24
N GLY A 27 10.38 -8.38 -26.43
CA GLY A 27 11.59 -7.98 -27.15
C GLY A 27 12.37 -9.14 -27.79
N LYS A 28 13.29 -8.80 -28.70
CA LYS A 28 14.08 -9.73 -29.55
C LYS A 28 15.12 -10.59 -28.81
N ASN A 29 15.03 -10.70 -27.48
CA ASN A 29 15.98 -11.44 -26.63
C ASN A 29 15.32 -12.60 -25.85
N GLN A 30 14.01 -12.54 -25.55
CA GLN A 30 13.34 -13.52 -24.66
C GLN A 30 12.70 -14.70 -25.43
N TRP A 31 13.42 -15.30 -26.37
CA TRP A 31 12.90 -16.33 -27.30
C TRP A 31 12.25 -17.54 -26.64
N SER A 32 12.76 -18.00 -25.49
CA SER A 32 12.14 -19.09 -24.72
C SER A 32 10.75 -18.69 -24.18
N ARG A 33 10.58 -17.45 -23.75
CA ARG A 33 9.30 -16.91 -23.28
C ARG A 33 8.31 -16.71 -24.42
N ILE A 34 8.79 -16.27 -25.58
CA ILE A 34 7.99 -16.14 -26.81
C ILE A 34 7.48 -17.52 -27.26
N ALA A 35 8.38 -18.51 -27.41
CA ALA A 35 8.01 -19.88 -27.78
C ALA A 35 7.06 -20.54 -26.77
N SER A 36 7.06 -20.14 -25.50
CA SER A 36 6.10 -20.65 -24.52
C SER A 36 4.64 -20.24 -24.80
N LEU A 37 4.38 -19.31 -25.74
CA LEU A 37 3.04 -18.97 -26.25
C LEU A 37 2.68 -19.72 -27.55
N LEU A 38 3.60 -20.48 -28.13
CA LEU A 38 3.44 -21.18 -29.41
C LEU A 38 3.71 -22.68 -29.21
N HIS A 39 2.68 -23.40 -28.73
CA HIS A 39 2.69 -24.84 -28.41
C HIS A 39 3.59 -25.71 -29.30
N ARG A 40 3.49 -25.59 -30.64
CA ARG A 40 4.25 -26.42 -31.60
C ARG A 40 5.58 -25.83 -32.10
N LYS A 41 5.99 -24.62 -31.70
CA LYS A 41 7.21 -23.95 -32.22
C LYS A 41 8.29 -23.76 -31.14
N SER A 42 9.53 -24.07 -31.50
CA SER A 42 10.71 -23.96 -30.63
C SER A 42 11.24 -22.54 -30.55
N ALA A 43 11.97 -22.19 -29.48
CA ALA A 43 12.65 -20.89 -29.33
C ALA A 43 13.67 -20.61 -30.45
N LYS A 44 14.32 -21.66 -30.98
CA LYS A 44 15.19 -21.54 -32.16
C LYS A 44 14.40 -21.18 -33.42
N GLN A 45 13.26 -21.85 -33.64
CA GLN A 45 12.37 -21.66 -34.78
C GLN A 45 11.72 -20.26 -34.75
N CYS A 46 11.24 -19.81 -33.59
CA CYS A 46 10.72 -18.45 -33.39
C CYS A 46 11.79 -17.37 -33.69
N LYS A 47 13.05 -17.61 -33.30
CA LYS A 47 14.17 -16.70 -33.60
C LYS A 47 14.47 -16.67 -35.10
N ALA A 48 14.57 -17.84 -35.73
CA ALA A 48 14.83 -17.94 -37.17
C ALA A 48 13.70 -17.31 -37.98
N ARG A 49 12.42 -17.64 -37.70
CA ARG A 49 11.24 -17.04 -38.33
C ARG A 49 11.23 -15.51 -38.25
N TRP A 50 11.67 -14.95 -37.12
CA TRP A 50 11.80 -13.51 -37.01
C TRP A 50 12.87 -12.93 -37.94
N TYR A 51 14.10 -13.46 -37.92
CA TYR A 51 15.22 -12.90 -38.69
C TYR A 51 15.23 -13.30 -40.19
N GLU A 52 14.52 -14.36 -40.59
CA GLU A 52 14.41 -14.80 -41.99
C GLU A 52 13.11 -14.32 -42.67
N TRP A 53 12.03 -14.01 -41.91
CA TRP A 53 10.74 -13.60 -42.50
C TRP A 53 10.00 -12.42 -41.84
N LEU A 54 10.03 -12.21 -40.51
CA LEU A 54 9.13 -11.23 -39.86
C LEU A 54 9.74 -9.87 -39.48
N ASP A 55 11.07 -9.72 -39.44
CA ASP A 55 11.68 -8.42 -39.14
C ASP A 55 11.35 -7.41 -40.27
N PRO A 56 10.72 -6.26 -39.99
CA PRO A 56 10.30 -5.29 -41.02
C PRO A 56 11.47 -4.64 -41.78
N ARG A 57 12.72 -4.97 -41.42
CA ARG A 57 13.94 -4.62 -42.18
C ARG A 57 14.16 -5.51 -43.41
N ILE A 58 13.45 -6.64 -43.53
CA ILE A 58 13.59 -7.58 -44.64
C ILE A 58 12.79 -7.07 -45.84
N LYS A 59 13.48 -6.73 -46.94
CA LYS A 59 12.83 -6.40 -48.22
C LYS A 59 12.12 -7.65 -48.77
N LYS A 60 10.82 -7.52 -49.02
CA LYS A 60 9.98 -8.53 -49.72
C LYS A 60 9.43 -8.04 -51.05
N THR A 61 9.90 -6.89 -51.52
CA THR A 61 9.68 -6.42 -52.89
C THR A 61 10.41 -7.32 -53.89
N GLU A 62 10.06 -7.21 -55.16
CA GLU A 62 10.80 -7.78 -56.28
C GLU A 62 12.28 -7.38 -56.26
N TRP A 63 13.10 -8.13 -57.00
CA TRP A 63 14.53 -7.88 -57.14
C TRP A 63 14.79 -6.77 -58.15
N SER A 64 15.61 -5.79 -57.76
CA SER A 64 16.11 -4.78 -58.68
C SER A 64 17.34 -5.28 -59.44
N ARG A 65 17.52 -4.83 -60.68
CA ARG A 65 18.68 -5.18 -61.51
C ARG A 65 20.02 -4.88 -60.81
N GLU A 66 20.09 -3.79 -60.05
CA GLU A 66 21.26 -3.42 -59.23
C GLU A 66 21.52 -4.40 -58.07
N GLU A 67 20.49 -5.03 -57.51
CA GLU A 67 20.63 -6.08 -56.50
C GLU A 67 21.08 -7.40 -57.15
N ASP A 68 20.58 -7.75 -58.34
CA ASP A 68 20.97 -8.96 -59.08
C ASP A 68 22.41 -8.89 -59.60
N GLU A 69 22.82 -7.79 -60.24
CA GLU A 69 24.20 -7.60 -60.73
C GLU A 69 25.21 -7.64 -59.56
N LYS A 70 24.84 -7.05 -58.42
CA LYS A 70 25.62 -7.10 -57.16
C LYS A 70 25.65 -8.50 -56.54
N LEU A 71 24.53 -9.22 -56.56
CA LEU A 71 24.44 -10.61 -56.07
C LEU A 71 25.37 -11.53 -56.87
N LEU A 72 25.30 -11.47 -58.21
CA LEU A 72 26.15 -12.26 -59.11
C LEU A 72 27.64 -11.92 -58.93
N HIS A 73 27.98 -10.63 -58.81
CA HIS A 73 29.35 -10.18 -58.56
C HIS A 73 29.90 -10.70 -57.22
N LEU A 74 29.13 -10.57 -56.14
CA LEU A 74 29.55 -11.03 -54.80
C LEU A 74 29.59 -12.55 -54.70
N ALA A 75 28.68 -13.28 -55.33
CA ALA A 75 28.70 -14.74 -55.39
C ALA A 75 29.92 -15.28 -56.14
N LYS A 76 30.39 -14.56 -57.18
CA LYS A 76 31.62 -14.89 -57.92
C LYS A 76 32.91 -14.62 -57.12
N ILE A 77 32.92 -13.61 -56.25
CA ILE A 77 34.07 -13.28 -55.38
C ILE A 77 34.09 -14.13 -54.10
N MET A 78 32.92 -14.45 -53.53
CA MET A 78 32.78 -15.22 -52.29
C MET A 78 31.85 -16.44 -52.50
N PRO A 79 32.32 -17.50 -53.19
CA PRO A 79 31.51 -18.69 -53.48
C PRO A 79 30.80 -19.24 -52.24
N THR A 80 29.50 -19.47 -52.37
CA THR A 80 28.58 -20.04 -51.36
C THR A 80 28.49 -19.35 -49.99
N GLN A 81 29.13 -18.18 -49.78
CA GLN A 81 29.12 -17.46 -48.49
C GLN A 81 27.87 -16.59 -48.27
N TRP A 82 26.68 -17.16 -48.41
CA TRP A 82 25.40 -16.43 -48.41
C TRP A 82 25.15 -15.57 -47.17
N ARG A 83 25.62 -15.99 -45.97
CA ARG A 83 25.51 -15.19 -44.74
C ARG A 83 26.44 -13.96 -44.72
N THR A 84 27.51 -13.95 -45.51
CA THR A 84 28.42 -12.80 -45.72
C THR A 84 27.89 -11.87 -46.82
N ILE A 85 27.32 -12.44 -47.89
CA ILE A 85 26.77 -11.69 -49.04
C ILE A 85 25.48 -10.94 -48.67
N ALA A 86 24.55 -11.60 -47.97
CA ALA A 86 23.20 -11.07 -47.73
C ALA A 86 23.14 -9.70 -47.03
N PRO A 87 23.96 -9.40 -45.99
CA PRO A 87 24.04 -8.06 -45.41
C PRO A 87 24.51 -6.96 -46.38
N ILE A 88 25.32 -7.31 -47.39
CA ILE A 88 25.87 -6.36 -48.38
C ILE A 88 24.84 -6.07 -49.49
N VAL A 89 24.03 -7.07 -49.85
CA VAL A 89 22.90 -6.93 -50.78
C VAL A 89 21.68 -6.27 -50.12
N GLY A 90 21.49 -6.47 -48.81
CA GLY A 90 20.35 -5.96 -48.05
C GLY A 90 19.09 -6.85 -48.12
N ARG A 91 19.29 -8.16 -48.25
CA ARG A 91 18.27 -9.23 -48.34
C ARG A 91 18.58 -10.32 -47.30
N THR A 92 17.74 -11.35 -47.15
CA THR A 92 18.10 -12.52 -46.30
C THR A 92 18.96 -13.53 -47.06
N ALA A 93 19.68 -14.39 -46.33
CA ALA A 93 20.59 -15.36 -46.94
C ALA A 93 19.83 -16.41 -47.79
N ALA A 94 18.62 -16.79 -47.38
CA ALA A 94 17.74 -17.66 -48.16
C ALA A 94 17.30 -16.99 -49.47
N GLN A 95 16.82 -15.75 -49.41
CA GLN A 95 16.45 -14.96 -50.61
C GLN A 95 17.61 -14.83 -51.60
N CYS A 96 18.83 -14.58 -51.13
CA CYS A 96 20.02 -14.46 -51.98
C CYS A 96 20.36 -15.78 -52.70
N LEU A 97 20.27 -16.91 -52.00
CA LEU A 97 20.51 -18.23 -52.59
C LEU A 97 19.43 -18.56 -53.64
N GLU A 98 18.15 -18.45 -53.26
CA GLU A 98 17.00 -18.73 -54.13
C GLU A 98 17.03 -17.88 -55.42
N ARG A 99 17.36 -16.58 -55.32
CA ARG A 99 17.52 -15.71 -56.49
C ARG A 99 18.73 -16.09 -57.34
N TYR A 100 19.86 -16.43 -56.72
CA TYR A 100 21.07 -16.84 -57.46
C TYR A 100 20.85 -18.15 -58.23
N GLU A 101 20.23 -19.15 -57.59
CA GLU A 101 19.84 -20.40 -58.23
C GLU A 101 18.88 -20.13 -59.40
N TYR A 102 17.84 -19.31 -59.19
CA TYR A 102 16.91 -18.89 -60.25
C TYR A 102 17.61 -18.25 -61.45
N LEU A 103 18.56 -17.33 -61.23
CA LEU A 103 19.30 -16.64 -62.30
C LEU A 103 20.23 -17.59 -63.08
N LEU A 104 20.83 -18.59 -62.42
CA LEU A 104 21.59 -19.65 -63.12
C LEU A 104 20.66 -20.54 -63.95
N ASP A 105 19.53 -20.95 -63.37
CA ASP A 105 18.49 -21.76 -64.02
C ASP A 105 17.91 -21.06 -65.26
N GLU A 106 17.68 -19.74 -65.19
CA GLU A 106 17.22 -18.89 -66.30
C GLU A 106 18.29 -18.79 -67.39
N ALA A 107 19.55 -18.55 -67.02
CA ALA A 107 20.66 -18.48 -67.96
C ALA A 107 20.91 -19.82 -68.68
N GLN A 108 20.79 -20.95 -67.96
CA GLN A 108 20.93 -22.29 -68.54
C GLN A 108 19.78 -22.60 -69.50
N ARG A 109 18.52 -22.41 -69.10
CA ARG A 109 17.35 -22.59 -70.01
C ARG A 109 17.48 -21.76 -71.27
N ARG A 110 17.94 -20.51 -71.16
CA ARG A 110 18.16 -19.61 -72.29
C ARG A 110 19.32 -20.02 -73.21
N ALA A 111 20.32 -20.72 -72.69
CA ALA A 111 21.44 -21.25 -73.48
C ALA A 111 21.08 -22.58 -74.16
N GLU A 112 20.27 -23.42 -73.53
CA GLU A 112 19.85 -24.74 -74.04
C GLU A 112 18.62 -24.65 -74.97
N GLY A 113 17.88 -23.54 -74.95
CA GLY A 113 16.73 -23.30 -75.83
C GLY A 113 15.47 -24.09 -75.44
N ILE A 114 15.40 -24.56 -74.19
CA ILE A 114 14.32 -25.43 -73.69
C ILE A 114 13.15 -24.57 -73.18
N GLU A 115 11.97 -24.78 -73.75
CA GLU A 115 10.71 -24.15 -73.30
C GLU A 115 10.24 -24.70 -71.94
N GLU A 116 9.20 -24.11 -71.37
CA GLU A 116 8.85 -24.25 -69.95
C GLU A 116 8.18 -25.60 -69.58
N ASP A 117 8.96 -26.69 -69.55
CA ASP A 117 8.52 -27.99 -69.02
C ASP A 117 8.38 -27.98 -67.48
N ASP A 118 7.14 -27.98 -67.00
CA ASP A 118 6.79 -28.07 -65.58
C ASP A 118 7.30 -29.36 -64.90
N SER A 119 7.59 -30.42 -65.67
CA SER A 119 8.13 -31.69 -65.14
C SER A 119 9.45 -31.50 -64.41
N LEU A 120 10.30 -30.59 -64.90
CA LEU A 120 11.57 -30.22 -64.26
C LEU A 120 11.36 -29.41 -62.96
N LYS A 121 10.28 -28.63 -62.85
CA LYS A 121 9.90 -27.94 -61.62
C LYS A 121 9.35 -28.92 -60.58
N GLU A 122 8.65 -29.97 -61.00
CA GLU A 122 8.20 -31.04 -60.11
C GLU A 122 9.36 -31.88 -59.57
N ALA A 123 10.34 -32.23 -60.41
CA ALA A 123 11.54 -32.97 -60.01
C ALA A 123 12.38 -32.25 -58.93
N LYS A 124 12.29 -30.91 -58.84
CA LYS A 124 12.93 -30.09 -57.79
C LYS A 124 12.10 -29.95 -56.50
N LYS A 125 10.84 -30.42 -56.45
CA LYS A 125 10.02 -30.40 -55.22
C LYS A 125 10.44 -31.53 -54.28
N LEU A 126 10.35 -31.27 -52.97
CA LEU A 126 10.46 -32.29 -51.92
C LEU A 126 9.48 -33.44 -52.17
N LYS A 127 9.89 -34.70 -51.96
CA LYS A 127 9.01 -35.84 -52.24
C LYS A 127 7.85 -35.88 -51.24
N PRO A 128 6.67 -36.43 -51.60
CA PRO A 128 5.55 -36.59 -50.66
C PRO A 128 5.96 -37.39 -49.42
N GLY A 129 6.19 -36.70 -48.30
CA GLY A 129 6.68 -37.26 -47.03
C GLY A 129 7.92 -36.55 -46.46
N ASP A 130 8.72 -35.89 -47.30
CA ASP A 130 9.92 -35.18 -46.86
C ASP A 130 9.56 -33.90 -46.08
N VAL A 131 10.20 -33.69 -44.93
CA VAL A 131 10.03 -32.47 -44.12
C VAL A 131 11.00 -31.40 -44.58
N ASP A 132 10.46 -30.24 -44.95
CA ASP A 132 11.23 -29.02 -45.26
C ASP A 132 12.25 -28.70 -44.15
N PRO A 133 13.55 -28.56 -44.47
CA PRO A 133 14.57 -28.23 -43.47
C PRO A 133 14.56 -26.74 -43.04
N THR A 134 13.88 -25.85 -43.78
CA THR A 134 13.89 -24.40 -43.54
C THR A 134 12.50 -23.75 -43.69
N PRO A 135 11.44 -24.26 -43.03
CA PRO A 135 10.07 -23.74 -43.17
C PRO A 135 9.93 -22.29 -42.67
N GLU A 136 10.88 -21.78 -41.88
CA GLU A 136 10.95 -20.38 -41.44
C GLU A 136 11.08 -19.36 -42.58
N THR A 137 11.55 -19.76 -43.77
CA THR A 137 11.79 -18.84 -44.90
C THR A 137 10.55 -18.60 -45.76
N LYS A 138 9.57 -19.53 -45.74
CA LYS A 138 8.44 -19.55 -46.67
C LYS A 138 7.26 -18.68 -46.19
N PRO A 139 6.34 -18.25 -47.09
CA PRO A 139 5.10 -17.59 -46.69
C PRO A 139 4.33 -18.38 -45.63
N ALA A 140 3.64 -17.67 -44.73
CA ALA A 140 2.71 -18.30 -43.80
C ALA A 140 1.52 -18.88 -44.56
N ARG A 141 0.99 -20.03 -44.11
CA ARG A 141 -0.31 -20.50 -44.59
C ARG A 141 -1.42 -19.57 -44.07
N PRO A 142 -2.38 -19.17 -44.90
CA PRO A 142 -3.61 -18.54 -44.44
C PRO A 142 -4.32 -19.40 -43.38
N ASP A 143 -5.01 -18.74 -42.48
CA ASP A 143 -5.76 -19.39 -41.41
C ASP A 143 -7.07 -19.98 -42.00
N PRO A 144 -7.46 -21.21 -41.64
CA PRO A 144 -8.71 -21.81 -42.12
C PRO A 144 -9.96 -21.08 -41.59
N ILE A 145 -11.10 -21.24 -42.26
CA ILE A 145 -12.36 -20.61 -41.84
C ILE A 145 -12.85 -21.24 -40.52
N ASP A 146 -12.80 -22.57 -40.45
CA ASP A 146 -13.00 -23.33 -39.21
C ASP A 146 -11.62 -23.62 -38.60
N MET A 147 -11.42 -23.12 -37.39
CA MET A 147 -10.13 -23.06 -36.70
C MET A 147 -10.07 -24.15 -35.64
N ASP A 148 -8.98 -24.90 -35.58
CA ASP A 148 -8.87 -26.03 -34.64
C ASP A 148 -8.82 -25.58 -33.15
N GLU A 149 -9.26 -26.45 -32.24
CA GLU A 149 -9.32 -26.15 -30.79
C GLU A 149 -7.93 -25.78 -30.22
N ASP A 150 -6.88 -26.43 -30.74
CA ASP A 150 -5.47 -26.17 -30.42
C ASP A 150 -5.11 -24.70 -30.75
N GLU A 151 -5.57 -24.16 -31.89
CA GLU A 151 -5.40 -22.75 -32.27
C GLU A 151 -6.29 -21.77 -31.50
N LEU A 152 -7.55 -22.13 -31.20
CA LEU A 152 -8.43 -21.30 -30.37
C LEU A 152 -7.89 -21.19 -28.94
N GLU A 153 -7.44 -22.31 -28.35
CA GLU A 153 -6.78 -22.31 -27.04
C GLU A 153 -5.51 -21.46 -27.10
N MET A 154 -4.63 -21.67 -28.09
CA MET A 154 -3.41 -20.87 -28.28
C MET A 154 -3.71 -19.37 -28.38
N LEU A 155 -4.70 -18.95 -29.17
CA LEU A 155 -5.11 -17.55 -29.30
C LEU A 155 -5.67 -17.00 -27.99
N SER A 156 -6.46 -17.78 -27.25
CA SER A 156 -7.01 -17.39 -25.95
C SER A 156 -5.91 -17.22 -24.89
N GLU A 157 -4.96 -18.15 -24.84
CA GLU A 157 -3.81 -18.10 -23.93
C GLU A 157 -2.88 -16.94 -24.30
N ALA A 158 -2.59 -16.73 -25.58
CA ALA A 158 -1.81 -15.60 -26.05
C ALA A 158 -2.45 -14.27 -25.61
N ARG A 159 -3.76 -14.09 -25.84
CA ARG A 159 -4.51 -12.91 -25.37
C ARG A 159 -4.40 -12.73 -23.85
N ALA A 160 -4.62 -13.79 -23.06
CA ALA A 160 -4.54 -13.75 -21.60
C ALA A 160 -3.12 -13.44 -21.07
N ARG A 161 -2.08 -14.09 -21.64
CA ARG A 161 -0.67 -13.88 -21.30
C ARG A 161 -0.16 -12.51 -21.75
N LEU A 162 -0.65 -11.97 -22.87
CA LEU A 162 -0.33 -10.61 -23.33
C LEU A 162 -1.02 -9.55 -22.47
N ALA A 163 -2.28 -9.73 -22.08
CA ALA A 163 -2.97 -8.83 -21.16
C ALA A 163 -2.37 -8.82 -19.74
N ASN A 164 -1.90 -9.96 -19.24
CA ASN A 164 -1.39 -10.07 -17.88
C ASN A 164 -0.03 -9.36 -17.68
N THR A 165 0.01 -8.34 -16.82
CA THR A 165 1.23 -7.64 -16.38
C THR A 165 1.62 -7.92 -14.94
N GLN A 166 0.73 -8.51 -14.13
CA GLN A 166 0.91 -8.62 -12.68
C GLN A 166 1.49 -9.96 -12.22
N GLY A 167 2.55 -9.90 -11.40
CA GLY A 167 3.13 -11.06 -10.74
C GLY A 167 2.32 -11.58 -9.54
N LYS A 168 2.68 -12.77 -9.04
CA LYS A 168 1.97 -13.50 -7.97
C LYS A 168 1.68 -12.63 -6.72
N LYS A 169 2.64 -11.79 -6.28
CA LYS A 169 2.51 -10.93 -5.10
C LYS A 169 1.47 -9.81 -5.28
N ALA A 170 1.38 -9.21 -6.46
CA ALA A 170 0.38 -8.18 -6.78
C ALA A 170 -1.03 -8.78 -6.83
N LYS A 171 -1.21 -9.89 -7.57
CA LYS A 171 -2.51 -10.60 -7.63
C LYS A 171 -2.98 -11.10 -6.26
N ARG A 172 -2.05 -11.55 -5.39
CA ARG A 172 -2.37 -11.90 -4.00
C ARG A 172 -2.88 -10.68 -3.23
N LYS A 173 -2.15 -9.56 -3.24
CA LYS A 173 -2.55 -8.32 -2.54
C LYS A 173 -3.86 -7.73 -3.06
N ALA A 174 -4.18 -7.86 -4.35
CA ALA A 174 -5.46 -7.44 -4.91
C ALA A 174 -6.63 -8.23 -4.30
N ARG A 175 -6.54 -9.56 -4.26
CA ARG A 175 -7.56 -10.42 -3.62
C ARG A 175 -7.62 -10.24 -2.10
N GLU A 176 -6.47 -10.04 -1.46
CA GLU A 176 -6.37 -9.73 -0.03
C GLU A 176 -7.09 -8.42 0.32
N LYS A 177 -6.95 -7.38 -0.52
CA LYS A 177 -7.70 -6.12 -0.41
C LYS A 177 -9.20 -6.35 -0.57
N GLN A 178 -9.63 -7.04 -1.63
CA GLN A 178 -11.05 -7.37 -1.87
C GLN A 178 -11.68 -8.15 -0.71
N LEU A 179 -10.97 -9.15 -0.16
CA LEU A 179 -11.42 -9.91 1.00
C LEU A 179 -11.43 -9.06 2.29
N GLY A 180 -10.51 -8.10 2.43
CA GLY A 180 -10.53 -7.13 3.51
C GLY A 180 -11.73 -6.18 3.43
N GLU A 181 -12.05 -5.68 2.24
CA GLU A 181 -13.22 -4.85 1.96
C GLU A 181 -14.53 -5.62 2.20
N ALA A 182 -14.65 -6.85 1.70
CA ALA A 182 -15.81 -7.72 1.97
C ALA A 182 -15.98 -8.02 3.48
N ARG A 183 -14.90 -8.35 4.20
CA ARG A 183 -14.93 -8.55 5.66
C ARG A 183 -15.33 -7.28 6.41
N ARG A 184 -14.87 -6.10 5.97
CA ARG A 184 -15.28 -4.80 6.54
C ARG A 184 -16.77 -4.56 6.33
N LEU A 185 -17.29 -4.80 5.12
CA LEU A 185 -18.71 -4.62 4.81
C LEU A 185 -19.60 -5.58 5.61
N ALA A 186 -19.27 -6.88 5.68
CA ALA A 186 -20.01 -7.85 6.49
C ALA A 186 -19.98 -7.50 8.00
N SER A 187 -18.83 -7.01 8.50
CA SER A 187 -18.71 -6.54 9.89
C SER A 187 -19.50 -5.26 10.17
N LEU A 188 -19.65 -4.38 9.17
CA LEU A 188 -20.49 -3.17 9.27
C LEU A 188 -21.97 -3.51 9.17
N GLN A 189 -22.37 -4.46 8.31
CA GLN A 189 -23.73 -4.99 8.25
C GLN A 189 -24.14 -5.60 9.58
N LYS A 190 -23.38 -6.56 10.12
CA LYS A 190 -23.67 -7.17 11.43
C LYS A 190 -23.74 -6.14 12.55
N ARG A 191 -22.86 -5.12 12.54
CA ARG A 191 -22.91 -3.99 13.49
C ARG A 191 -24.17 -3.13 13.31
N ARG A 192 -24.65 -2.93 12.07
CA ARG A 192 -25.86 -2.17 11.76
C ARG A 192 -27.11 -2.91 12.22
N GLU A 193 -27.18 -4.22 11.97
CA GLU A 193 -28.25 -5.11 12.43
C GLU A 193 -28.34 -5.13 13.96
N LEU A 194 -27.21 -5.35 14.65
CA LEU A 194 -27.15 -5.31 16.12
C LEU A 194 -27.57 -3.94 16.69
N ARG A 195 -27.13 -2.83 16.07
CA ARG A 195 -27.56 -1.48 16.48
C ARG A 195 -29.04 -1.19 16.18
N ALA A 196 -29.59 -1.72 15.09
CA ALA A 196 -31.01 -1.60 14.77
C ALA A 196 -31.89 -2.39 15.75
N ALA A 197 -31.40 -3.53 16.23
CA ALA A 197 -31.99 -4.29 17.34
C ALA A 197 -31.71 -3.67 18.75
N GLY A 198 -31.16 -2.45 18.83
CA GLY A 198 -30.85 -1.77 20.09
C GLY A 198 -29.64 -2.33 20.87
N ILE A 199 -28.99 -3.39 20.37
CA ILE A 199 -27.88 -4.07 21.07
C ILE A 199 -26.59 -3.26 20.92
N ILE A 200 -26.31 -2.40 21.90
CA ILE A 200 -25.08 -1.59 21.97
C ILE A 200 -23.89 -2.46 22.42
N ILE A 201 -23.42 -3.33 21.53
CA ILE A 201 -22.09 -3.95 21.68
C ILE A 201 -21.04 -2.85 21.53
N GLY A 202 -20.47 -2.44 22.68
CA GLY A 202 -19.34 -1.52 22.72
C GLY A 202 -18.18 -2.07 21.89
N SER A 203 -17.48 -1.20 21.15
CA SER A 203 -16.34 -1.61 20.30
C SER A 203 -15.06 -1.92 21.09
N GLY A 204 -15.21 -2.44 22.31
CA GLY A 204 -14.30 -2.20 23.43
C GLY A 204 -13.24 -3.26 23.72
N TRP A 205 -13.22 -4.40 23.01
CA TRP A 205 -12.24 -5.49 23.26
C TRP A 205 -11.38 -5.82 22.04
N ALA A 206 -11.98 -6.16 20.90
CA ALA A 206 -11.27 -6.64 19.70
C ALA A 206 -10.27 -5.66 19.05
N TYR A 207 -10.22 -4.39 19.49
CA TYR A 207 -9.24 -3.39 19.07
C TYR A 207 -8.13 -3.11 20.11
N LYS A 208 -8.29 -3.52 21.38
CA LYS A 208 -7.44 -3.06 22.49
C LYS A 208 -6.03 -3.69 22.59
N MET A 209 -5.67 -4.62 21.70
CA MET A 209 -4.36 -5.31 21.73
C MET A 209 -3.69 -5.40 20.35
N LYS A 210 -3.38 -4.25 19.72
CA LYS A 210 -2.60 -4.21 18.46
C LYS A 210 -1.45 -3.19 18.43
N LYS A 211 -0.44 -3.49 19.26
CA LYS A 211 0.95 -2.99 19.23
C LYS A 211 1.15 -1.50 19.55
N HIS A 212 2.14 -1.24 20.40
CA HIS A 212 2.74 0.05 20.82
C HIS A 212 3.27 0.96 19.66
N ARG A 213 2.90 0.70 18.40
CA ARG A 213 3.47 1.36 17.21
C ARG A 213 2.42 1.78 16.18
N LEU A 214 1.13 1.74 16.55
CA LEU A 214 0.02 2.15 15.71
C LEU A 214 -0.81 3.19 16.47
N MET A 215 -0.68 4.46 16.08
CA MET A 215 -1.49 5.57 16.61
C MET A 215 -2.91 5.53 16.03
N ASP A 216 -3.89 6.07 16.76
CA ASP A 216 -5.28 6.12 16.31
C ASP A 216 -5.61 7.49 15.68
N TYR A 217 -5.46 7.54 14.35
CA TYR A 217 -5.68 8.69 13.48
C TYR A 217 -7.09 9.34 13.57
N ASN A 218 -8.02 8.77 14.34
CA ASN A 218 -9.36 9.35 14.55
C ASN A 218 -9.48 10.18 15.82
N ASN A 219 -8.60 10.01 16.81
CA ASN A 219 -8.73 10.64 18.14
C ASN A 219 -7.96 11.97 18.25
N GLU A 220 -6.85 12.08 17.52
CA GLU A 220 -5.92 13.22 17.53
C GLU A 220 -5.35 13.42 16.11
N ILE A 221 -4.76 14.59 15.83
CA ILE A 221 -4.02 14.84 14.57
C ILE A 221 -2.61 14.26 14.73
N PRO A 222 -2.24 13.15 14.06
CA PRO A 222 -0.99 12.47 14.41
C PRO A 222 0.22 13.20 13.84
N PHE A 223 1.21 13.44 14.71
CA PHE A 223 2.35 14.34 14.44
C PHE A 223 1.92 15.78 14.08
N GLU A 224 0.91 16.31 14.75
CA GLU A 224 0.48 17.71 14.60
C GLU A 224 1.67 18.67 14.80
N LYS A 225 2.02 19.38 13.73
CA LYS A 225 2.99 20.48 13.77
C LYS A 225 2.21 21.79 13.70
N GLN A 226 2.14 22.49 14.82
CA GLN A 226 1.51 23.80 14.90
C GLN A 226 2.11 24.75 13.86
N VAL A 227 1.25 25.56 13.24
CA VAL A 227 1.67 26.58 12.27
C VAL A 227 2.51 27.62 13.03
N PRO A 228 3.73 27.97 12.58
CA PRO A 228 4.53 29.00 13.24
C PRO A 228 3.77 30.32 13.27
N ALA A 229 3.78 31.00 14.43
CA ALA A 229 3.11 32.28 14.60
C ALA A 229 3.60 33.30 13.56
N GLY A 230 2.67 33.86 12.79
CA GLY A 230 2.93 34.86 11.76
C GLY A 230 2.89 36.29 12.30
N PHE A 231 2.99 37.27 11.40
CA PHE A 231 2.84 38.69 11.72
C PHE A 231 1.36 39.16 11.71
N HIS A 232 0.44 38.27 11.34
CA HIS A 232 -1.01 38.48 11.35
C HIS A 232 -1.64 37.54 12.38
N ASP A 233 -2.70 37.99 13.05
CA ASP A 233 -3.47 37.15 13.97
C ASP A 233 -4.47 36.27 13.20
N PRO A 234 -4.38 34.93 13.28
CA PRO A 234 -5.35 34.03 12.65
C PRO A 234 -6.65 33.84 13.46
N SER A 235 -6.85 34.53 14.59
CA SER A 235 -8.03 34.34 15.45
C SER A 235 -9.37 34.68 14.79
N GLU A 236 -9.36 35.51 13.73
CA GLU A 236 -10.56 35.90 12.99
C GLU A 236 -10.98 34.86 11.92
N ASP A 237 -10.06 33.99 11.47
CA ASP A 237 -10.26 33.01 10.38
C ASP A 237 -11.10 31.79 10.83
N LYS A 238 -12.42 31.93 10.80
CA LYS A 238 -13.38 30.89 11.21
C LYS A 238 -13.61 29.86 10.11
N PHE A 239 -13.07 28.66 10.27
CA PHE A 239 -13.23 27.56 9.30
C PHE A 239 -14.57 26.81 9.41
N ASP A 240 -15.44 27.00 8.42
CA ASP A 240 -16.74 26.31 8.31
C ASP A 240 -16.59 24.81 7.94
N LYS A 241 -16.62 23.97 8.98
CA LYS A 241 -16.50 22.50 8.87
C LYS A 241 -17.58 21.83 8.01
N ALA A 242 -18.74 22.48 7.81
CA ALA A 242 -19.88 21.88 7.11
C ALA A 242 -19.62 21.62 5.62
N GLN A 243 -19.00 22.57 4.90
CA GLN A 243 -18.90 22.52 3.43
C GLN A 243 -18.03 21.35 2.92
N LYS A 244 -17.02 20.92 3.70
CA LYS A 244 -16.11 19.83 3.31
C LYS A 244 -16.63 18.41 3.52
N THR A 245 -17.88 18.23 3.99
CA THR A 245 -18.46 16.90 4.22
C THR A 245 -18.95 16.21 2.93
N MET A 246 -18.99 16.92 1.80
CA MET A 246 -19.28 16.31 0.50
C MET A 246 -18.10 15.47 0.00
N VAL A 247 -18.20 14.17 0.26
CA VAL A 247 -17.87 13.00 -0.60
C VAL A 247 -16.58 13.06 -1.43
N GLU A 248 -15.75 12.00 -1.33
CA GLU A 248 -14.58 11.80 -2.21
C GLU A 248 -14.90 12.13 -3.69
N GLU A 249 -14.13 13.05 -4.28
CA GLU A 249 -14.27 13.47 -5.67
C GLU A 249 -14.33 12.25 -6.62
N LYS A 250 -15.20 12.32 -7.65
CA LYS A 250 -15.38 11.23 -8.62
C LYS A 250 -14.01 10.75 -9.11
N ARG A 251 -13.70 9.47 -8.91
CA ARG A 251 -12.40 8.93 -9.32
C ARG A 251 -12.18 9.17 -10.82
N ARG A 252 -10.96 9.59 -11.16
CA ARG A 252 -10.54 9.93 -12.52
C ARG A 252 -10.79 8.80 -13.53
N ASP A 253 -10.72 7.53 -13.12
CA ASP A 253 -11.00 6.37 -13.99
C ASP A 253 -12.47 6.21 -14.36
N TRP A 254 -13.40 6.79 -13.59
CA TRP A 254 -14.81 6.86 -13.95
C TRP A 254 -15.10 8.04 -14.87
N GLN A 255 -14.57 9.22 -14.55
CA GLN A 255 -14.69 10.42 -15.39
C GLN A 255 -14.13 10.16 -16.80
N GLU A 256 -12.87 9.71 -16.91
CA GLU A 256 -12.21 9.34 -18.16
C GLU A 256 -12.99 8.28 -18.97
N ARG A 257 -13.72 7.39 -18.29
CA ARG A 257 -14.53 6.35 -18.95
C ARG A 257 -15.84 6.91 -19.49
N ASP A 258 -16.50 7.78 -18.74
CA ASP A 258 -17.75 8.39 -19.14
C ASP A 258 -17.51 9.44 -20.25
N ASP A 259 -16.42 10.20 -20.19
CA ASP A 259 -15.96 11.11 -21.25
C ASP A 259 -15.61 10.34 -22.54
N ARG A 260 -14.78 9.28 -22.43
CA ARG A 260 -14.45 8.39 -23.56
C ARG A 260 -15.70 7.74 -24.16
N LYS A 261 -16.73 7.45 -23.36
CA LYS A 261 -18.00 6.94 -23.86
C LYS A 261 -18.73 8.03 -24.65
N ALA A 262 -18.83 9.25 -24.11
CA ALA A 262 -19.45 10.38 -24.81
C ALA A 262 -18.76 10.64 -26.15
N ASP A 263 -17.43 10.64 -26.22
CA ASP A 263 -16.69 10.84 -27.47
C ASP A 263 -16.83 9.68 -28.45
N LYS A 264 -16.87 8.43 -27.97
CA LYS A 264 -17.18 7.26 -28.82
C LYS A 264 -18.59 7.35 -29.40
N ASP A 265 -19.57 7.79 -28.62
CA ASP A 265 -20.96 7.91 -29.05
C ASP A 265 -21.14 9.11 -30.00
N LYS A 266 -20.44 10.24 -29.78
CA LYS A 266 -20.32 11.36 -30.76
C LYS A 266 -19.71 10.88 -32.08
N LEU A 267 -18.58 10.17 -32.03
CA LEU A 267 -17.90 9.66 -33.23
C LEU A 267 -18.75 8.62 -33.97
N LYS A 268 -19.54 7.80 -33.25
CA LYS A 268 -20.47 6.85 -33.87
C LYS A 268 -21.65 7.56 -34.56
N LYS A 269 -22.22 8.60 -33.94
CA LYS A 269 -23.24 9.45 -34.57
C LYS A 269 -22.69 10.10 -35.84
N ARG A 270 -21.57 10.82 -35.70
CA ARG A 270 -20.87 11.42 -36.83
C ARG A 270 -20.54 10.42 -37.93
N LYS A 271 -20.04 9.22 -37.63
CA LYS A 271 -19.79 8.21 -38.68
C LYS A 271 -21.07 7.76 -39.39
N ASN A 272 -22.22 7.75 -38.74
CA ASN A 272 -23.51 7.43 -39.37
C ASN A 272 -24.10 8.62 -40.16
N GLU A 273 -23.70 9.85 -39.85
CA GLU A 273 -24.14 11.10 -40.50
C GLU A 273 -23.22 11.49 -41.68
N ASP A 274 -21.91 11.37 -41.48
CA ASP A 274 -20.81 11.59 -42.45
C ASP A 274 -20.63 10.41 -43.44
N LEU A 275 -21.52 9.39 -43.42
CA LEU A 275 -21.62 8.33 -44.44
C LEU A 275 -22.87 8.56 -45.32
N PRO A 276 -22.79 9.43 -46.34
CA PRO A 276 -23.87 9.56 -47.30
C PRO A 276 -24.00 8.25 -48.11
N GLU A 277 -25.24 7.80 -48.28
CA GLU A 277 -25.63 6.54 -48.96
C GLU A 277 -25.38 6.56 -50.49
N SER A 278 -24.58 7.50 -50.99
CA SER A 278 -24.38 7.84 -52.40
C SER A 278 -22.97 7.59 -52.95
N ILE A 279 -21.99 7.25 -52.11
CA ILE A 279 -20.57 7.11 -52.54
C ILE A 279 -20.19 5.68 -52.92
N PHE A 280 -20.81 4.67 -52.30
CA PHE A 280 -20.62 3.25 -52.66
C PHE A 280 -21.82 2.70 -53.43
N GLY A 281 -22.06 3.30 -54.59
CA GLY A 281 -23.16 2.96 -55.50
C GLY A 281 -22.96 1.66 -56.30
N GLU A 282 -22.73 0.53 -55.61
CA GLU A 282 -22.87 -0.80 -56.22
C GLU A 282 -24.23 -1.43 -55.85
N LYS A 283 -24.75 -2.25 -56.78
CA LYS A 283 -26.18 -2.56 -56.87
C LYS A 283 -26.65 -3.58 -55.83
N HIS A 284 -26.88 -3.16 -54.59
CA HIS A 284 -27.67 -3.95 -53.65
C HIS A 284 -29.18 -3.78 -53.89
N GLU A 285 -29.88 -4.91 -53.84
CA GLU A 285 -31.28 -5.02 -54.27
C GLU A 285 -32.22 -4.23 -53.36
N LYS A 286 -33.21 -3.55 -53.97
CA LYS A 286 -34.27 -2.87 -53.24
C LYS A 286 -35.08 -3.92 -52.45
N LYS A 287 -34.89 -3.95 -51.13
CA LYS A 287 -35.72 -4.77 -50.23
C LYS A 287 -37.19 -4.39 -50.45
N ARG A 288 -37.98 -5.39 -50.85
CA ARG A 288 -39.40 -5.22 -51.19
C ARG A 288 -40.14 -4.59 -50.00
N SER A 289 -41.03 -3.65 -50.26
CA SER A 289 -41.92 -3.08 -49.24
C SER A 289 -42.67 -4.20 -48.53
N LYS A 290 -42.79 -4.13 -47.20
CA LYS A 290 -43.53 -5.13 -46.42
C LYS A 290 -44.96 -5.23 -46.98
N LEU A 291 -45.37 -6.44 -47.33
CA LEU A 291 -46.73 -6.73 -47.74
C LEU A 291 -47.65 -6.53 -46.53
N ILE A 292 -48.55 -5.55 -46.61
CA ILE A 292 -49.60 -5.35 -45.62
C ILE A 292 -50.71 -6.34 -45.97
N LEU A 293 -50.76 -7.47 -45.26
CA LEU A 293 -51.93 -8.34 -45.27
C LEU A 293 -53.03 -7.71 -44.39
N PRO A 294 -54.32 -7.98 -44.67
CA PRO A 294 -55.39 -7.65 -43.75
C PRO A 294 -55.24 -8.40 -42.42
N GLU A 295 -55.87 -7.86 -41.37
CA GLU A 295 -55.83 -8.43 -40.03
C GLU A 295 -56.43 -9.86 -40.01
N PRO A 296 -55.87 -10.78 -39.20
CA PRO A 296 -56.26 -12.19 -39.21
C PRO A 296 -57.69 -12.37 -38.70
N GLN A 297 -58.51 -13.10 -39.45
CA GLN A 297 -59.94 -13.32 -39.14
C GLN A 297 -60.21 -14.44 -38.12
N ILE A 298 -59.17 -14.98 -37.46
CA ILE A 298 -59.34 -15.94 -36.37
C ILE A 298 -59.62 -15.20 -35.07
N SER A 299 -60.63 -15.66 -34.32
CA SER A 299 -60.98 -15.10 -33.02
C SER A 299 -60.03 -15.61 -31.93
N ASP A 300 -59.85 -14.82 -30.85
CA ASP A 300 -58.95 -15.17 -29.74
C ASP A 300 -59.25 -16.55 -29.13
N LYS A 301 -60.49 -17.02 -29.20
CA LYS A 301 -60.92 -18.35 -28.72
C LYS A 301 -60.39 -19.49 -29.58
N GLU A 302 -60.38 -19.31 -30.91
CA GLU A 302 -59.76 -20.28 -31.83
C GLU A 302 -58.24 -20.30 -31.63
N LEU A 303 -57.66 -19.14 -31.27
CA LEU A 303 -56.27 -18.99 -30.88
C LEU A 303 -55.96 -19.73 -29.56
N GLU A 304 -56.81 -19.63 -28.54
CA GLU A 304 -56.70 -20.39 -27.29
C GLU A 304 -56.80 -21.91 -27.51
N ASP A 305 -57.71 -22.38 -28.37
CA ASP A 305 -57.84 -23.81 -28.67
C ASP A 305 -56.69 -24.33 -29.55
N ILE A 306 -56.15 -23.52 -30.47
CA ILE A 306 -54.89 -23.83 -31.17
C ILE A 306 -53.71 -23.93 -30.18
N ILE A 307 -53.65 -23.05 -29.16
CA ILE A 307 -52.64 -23.12 -28.10
C ILE A 307 -52.80 -24.39 -27.26
N LYS A 308 -54.03 -24.80 -26.91
CA LYS A 308 -54.27 -26.10 -26.24
C LYS A 308 -53.84 -27.29 -27.10
N ILE A 309 -54.15 -27.29 -28.39
CA ILE A 309 -53.74 -28.37 -29.32
C ILE A 309 -52.20 -28.43 -29.41
N GLY A 310 -51.53 -27.27 -29.48
CA GLY A 310 -50.07 -27.18 -29.38
C GLY A 310 -49.54 -27.78 -28.08
N HIS A 311 -50.09 -27.38 -26.94
CA HIS A 311 -49.67 -27.86 -25.62
C HIS A 311 -49.87 -29.38 -25.43
N VAL A 312 -50.94 -29.95 -26.01
CA VAL A 312 -51.15 -31.40 -26.06
C VAL A 312 -50.13 -32.09 -26.96
N SER A 313 -49.74 -31.47 -28.09
CA SER A 313 -48.72 -32.03 -28.98
C SER A 313 -47.31 -32.06 -28.37
N ASP A 314 -46.98 -31.09 -27.50
CA ASP A 314 -45.72 -31.11 -26.75
C ASP A 314 -45.77 -32.04 -25.54
N SER A 315 -46.91 -32.22 -24.86
CA SER A 315 -47.07 -33.27 -23.84
C SER A 315 -46.92 -34.70 -24.41
N VAL A 316 -47.22 -34.91 -25.69
CA VAL A 316 -46.96 -36.18 -26.39
C VAL A 316 -45.48 -36.35 -26.76
N ARG A 317 -44.73 -35.26 -26.93
CA ARG A 317 -43.26 -35.30 -27.11
C ARG A 317 -42.49 -35.60 -25.84
N GLU A 318 -43.02 -35.23 -24.67
CA GLU A 318 -42.34 -35.45 -23.38
C GLU A 318 -42.32 -36.94 -22.96
N LEU A 319 -43.10 -37.80 -23.62
CA LEU A 319 -43.21 -39.24 -23.32
C LEU A 319 -42.52 -40.15 -24.36
N VAL A 320 -41.75 -39.60 -25.31
CA VAL A 320 -41.11 -40.38 -26.40
C VAL A 320 -39.65 -39.95 -26.62
N ASP A 321 -38.77 -40.97 -26.69
CA ASP A 321 -37.35 -41.00 -27.07
C ASP A 321 -36.23 -40.67 -26.05
N ASP A 322 -35.56 -41.74 -25.61
CA ASP A 322 -34.16 -41.73 -25.15
C ASP A 322 -33.21 -41.34 -26.30
N ASN A 323 -32.70 -40.10 -26.32
CA ASN A 323 -31.63 -39.72 -27.25
C ASN A 323 -30.78 -38.55 -26.69
N PRO A 324 -29.43 -38.62 -26.64
CA PRO A 324 -28.59 -37.66 -25.90
C PRO A 324 -28.36 -36.30 -26.61
N SER A 325 -29.21 -35.92 -27.55
CA SER A 325 -29.08 -34.69 -28.38
C SER A 325 -29.89 -33.49 -27.86
N SER A 326 -30.74 -33.66 -26.84
CA SER A 326 -31.62 -32.61 -26.30
C SER A 326 -30.90 -31.51 -25.50
N THR A 327 -29.66 -31.73 -25.08
CA THR A 327 -28.87 -30.81 -24.22
C THR A 327 -28.37 -29.54 -24.92
N LEU A 328 -28.64 -29.35 -26.21
CA LEU A 328 -28.19 -28.19 -27.00
C LEU A 328 -29.25 -27.07 -27.15
N LEU A 329 -30.45 -27.24 -26.60
CA LEU A 329 -31.46 -26.18 -26.52
C LEU A 329 -31.58 -25.68 -25.08
N HIS A 330 -30.66 -24.80 -24.69
CA HIS A 330 -30.76 -23.96 -23.50
C HIS A 330 -30.80 -22.48 -23.90
N ASP A 331 -31.46 -21.67 -23.07
CA ASP A 331 -31.88 -20.32 -23.41
C ASP A 331 -30.72 -19.34 -23.64
N TYR A 332 -30.75 -18.63 -24.77
CA TYR A 332 -29.66 -17.73 -25.17
C TYR A 332 -29.67 -16.37 -24.46
N ASN A 333 -30.67 -16.08 -23.62
CA ASN A 333 -30.93 -14.73 -23.12
C ASN A 333 -30.21 -14.39 -21.79
N GLU A 334 -29.75 -15.38 -21.02
CA GLU A 334 -29.14 -15.14 -19.69
C GLU A 334 -27.61 -15.01 -19.72
N SER A 335 -26.92 -15.66 -20.67
CA SER A 335 -25.45 -15.65 -20.76
C SER A 335 -24.85 -14.29 -21.13
N ALA A 336 -25.64 -13.40 -21.74
CA ALA A 336 -25.19 -12.13 -22.32
C ALA A 336 -24.83 -11.03 -21.30
N ARG A 337 -25.14 -11.20 -20.01
CA ARG A 337 -25.03 -10.11 -18.99
C ARG A 337 -23.86 -10.22 -18.00
N MET A 338 -23.12 -11.33 -17.96
CA MET A 338 -22.11 -11.58 -16.90
C MET A 338 -20.66 -11.18 -17.22
N ASN A 339 -20.30 -10.87 -18.49
CA ASN A 339 -18.89 -10.75 -18.91
C ASN A 339 -18.44 -9.33 -19.32
N ALA A 340 -18.94 -8.29 -18.65
CA ALA A 340 -18.69 -6.87 -18.99
C ALA A 340 -17.86 -6.06 -17.95
N PHE A 341 -17.17 -6.69 -16.99
CA PHE A 341 -16.39 -5.98 -15.97
C PHE A 341 -14.93 -6.48 -15.81
N SER A 342 -14.00 -5.81 -16.50
CA SER A 342 -12.61 -5.66 -16.02
C SER A 342 -11.92 -4.48 -16.70
N ALA A 343 -11.38 -3.56 -15.89
CA ALA A 343 -10.71 -2.34 -16.37
C ALA A 343 -9.29 -2.61 -16.89
N ARG A 344 -8.82 -1.75 -17.79
CA ARG A 344 -7.40 -1.64 -18.18
C ARG A 344 -6.91 -0.23 -17.88
N THR A 345 -6.01 -0.10 -16.90
CA THR A 345 -5.23 1.12 -16.69
C THR A 345 -4.37 1.41 -17.92
N GLN A 346 -4.45 2.61 -18.47
CA GLN A 346 -3.58 3.03 -19.57
C GLN A 346 -2.17 3.39 -19.05
N ARG A 347 -1.17 3.36 -19.94
CA ARG A 347 0.10 4.05 -19.70
C ARG A 347 -0.12 5.56 -19.95
N ALA A 348 0.61 6.40 -19.23
CA ALA A 348 0.68 7.82 -19.56
C ALA A 348 1.12 8.00 -21.03
N ALA A 349 0.47 8.94 -21.73
CA ALA A 349 0.91 9.34 -23.05
C ALA A 349 2.27 10.04 -22.97
N VAL A 350 3.12 9.82 -23.96
CA VAL A 350 4.24 10.73 -24.23
C VAL A 350 3.61 11.98 -24.85
N GLY A 351 3.68 13.11 -24.14
CA GLY A 351 3.05 14.34 -24.57
C GLY A 351 3.77 14.97 -25.76
N ASP A 352 3.27 14.75 -26.98
CA ASP A 352 3.23 15.85 -27.95
C ASP A 352 2.24 16.88 -27.37
N VAL A 353 2.74 18.04 -26.96
CA VAL A 353 1.90 19.13 -26.47
C VAL A 353 1.89 20.21 -27.53
N ASP A 354 0.75 20.37 -28.18
CA ASP A 354 0.55 21.34 -29.25
C ASP A 354 0.84 22.77 -28.74
N THR A 355 1.85 23.39 -29.32
CA THR A 355 2.28 24.76 -28.98
C THR A 355 1.27 25.80 -29.43
N VAL A 356 0.48 25.53 -30.48
CA VAL A 356 -0.59 26.42 -30.93
C VAL A 356 -1.75 26.40 -29.95
N ALA A 357 -2.10 25.21 -29.42
CA ALA A 357 -3.13 25.09 -28.38
C ALA A 357 -2.74 25.84 -27.10
N ARG A 358 -1.50 25.67 -26.61
CA ARG A 358 -1.01 26.41 -25.44
C ARG A 358 -0.95 27.93 -25.66
N ALA A 359 -0.54 28.38 -26.84
CA ALA A 359 -0.53 29.80 -27.16
C ALA A 359 -1.96 30.40 -27.20
N ALA A 360 -2.95 29.62 -27.65
CA ALA A 360 -4.36 30.02 -27.58
C ALA A 360 -4.89 30.05 -26.13
N ASP A 361 -4.52 29.08 -25.29
CA ASP A 361 -4.89 29.05 -23.86
C ASP A 361 -4.25 30.23 -23.08
N ASP A 362 -2.97 30.53 -23.30
CA ASP A 362 -2.28 31.68 -22.70
C ASP A 362 -2.91 33.03 -23.15
N LEU A 363 -3.36 33.14 -24.41
CA LEU A 363 -4.10 34.31 -24.91
C LEU A 363 -5.50 34.42 -24.29
N LEU A 364 -6.23 33.30 -24.12
CA LEU A 364 -7.50 33.29 -23.41
C LEU A 364 -7.33 33.67 -21.93
N ALA A 365 -6.24 33.28 -21.29
CA ALA A 365 -5.90 33.71 -19.93
C ALA A 365 -5.64 35.22 -19.85
N LEU A 366 -4.97 35.81 -20.85
CA LEU A 366 -4.76 37.27 -20.95
C LEU A 366 -6.04 38.06 -21.21
N ILE A 367 -7.00 37.51 -21.96
CA ILE A 367 -8.29 38.17 -22.25
C ILE A 367 -9.21 38.14 -21.02
N ASN A 368 -9.17 37.05 -20.24
CA ASN A 368 -10.13 36.80 -19.15
C ASN A 368 -9.67 37.27 -17.75
N VAL A 369 -8.44 37.75 -17.58
CA VAL A 369 -7.90 38.20 -16.28
C VAL A 369 -7.54 39.68 -16.33
N GLU A 370 -8.01 40.46 -15.34
CA GLU A 370 -7.69 41.88 -15.27
C GLU A 370 -6.19 42.11 -15.03
N THR A 371 -5.59 43.08 -15.75
CA THR A 371 -4.16 43.35 -15.65
C THR A 371 -3.73 43.82 -14.25
N PRO A 372 -2.47 43.61 -13.84
CA PRO A 372 -2.00 44.02 -12.50
C PRO A 372 -2.13 45.52 -12.19
N LEU A 373 -2.25 46.39 -13.20
CA LEU A 373 -2.51 47.83 -13.01
C LEU A 373 -3.90 48.12 -12.41
N LYS A 374 -4.83 47.16 -12.48
CA LYS A 374 -6.13 47.16 -11.75
C LYS A 374 -6.10 46.36 -10.44
N GLY A 375 -4.98 45.75 -10.07
CA GLY A 375 -4.85 44.89 -8.89
C GLY A 375 -5.07 43.39 -9.14
N GLY A 376 -5.19 42.95 -10.40
CA GLY A 376 -5.27 41.53 -10.74
C GLY A 376 -3.93 40.79 -10.53
N LEU A 377 -3.99 39.48 -10.27
CA LEU A 377 -2.81 38.63 -10.16
C LEU A 377 -2.21 38.36 -11.55
N ASN A 378 -0.90 38.50 -11.68
CA ASN A 378 -0.20 38.31 -12.95
C ASN A 378 -0.22 36.82 -13.38
N THR A 379 -0.72 36.54 -14.59
CA THR A 379 -0.84 35.18 -15.12
C THR A 379 0.51 34.62 -15.58
N PRO A 380 0.87 33.38 -15.21
CA PRO A 380 2.14 32.77 -15.60
C PRO A 380 2.07 32.25 -17.05
N LEU A 381 2.47 33.09 -18.00
CA LEU A 381 2.53 32.76 -19.43
C LEU A 381 3.73 31.87 -19.77
N HIS A 382 3.61 31.05 -20.82
CA HIS A 382 4.70 30.24 -21.34
C HIS A 382 5.37 30.93 -22.55
N ASN A 383 6.70 30.82 -22.66
CA ASN A 383 7.41 31.27 -23.87
C ASN A 383 7.27 30.23 -24.98
N HIS A 384 6.58 30.60 -26.07
CA HIS A 384 6.39 29.77 -27.26
C HIS A 384 7.35 30.22 -28.37
N ASP A 385 8.25 29.34 -28.79
CA ASP A 385 9.14 29.57 -29.93
C ASP A 385 8.49 29.03 -31.22
N PHE A 386 8.31 29.91 -32.20
CA PHE A 386 7.71 29.62 -33.51
C PHE A 386 8.76 29.52 -34.63
N SER A 387 10.06 29.52 -34.33
CA SER A 387 11.15 29.55 -35.32
C SER A 387 11.31 28.29 -36.18
N ALA A 388 10.46 27.26 -36.01
CA ALA A 388 10.50 26.03 -36.80
C ALA A 388 9.08 25.52 -37.16
N PRO A 389 8.83 25.10 -38.43
CA PRO A 389 7.53 24.60 -38.86
C PRO A 389 7.29 23.14 -38.40
N GLY A 390 6.84 22.95 -37.16
CA GLY A 390 6.38 21.66 -36.64
C GLY A 390 6.50 21.53 -35.11
N SER A 391 5.74 20.58 -34.52
CA SER A 391 5.76 20.32 -33.07
C SER A 391 7.17 19.97 -32.58
N GLN A 392 7.76 20.82 -31.75
CA GLN A 392 9.05 20.58 -31.12
C GLN A 392 8.88 19.77 -29.84
N ARG A 393 9.27 18.49 -29.89
CA ARG A 393 9.14 17.54 -28.77
C ARG A 393 10.12 17.82 -27.65
N GLN A 394 9.72 18.68 -26.71
CA GLN A 394 10.47 18.92 -25.48
C GLN A 394 10.44 17.70 -24.54
N PRO A 395 11.60 17.12 -24.16
CA PRO A 395 11.64 15.95 -23.28
C PRO A 395 11.33 16.36 -21.83
N ILE A 396 10.11 16.10 -21.38
CA ILE A 396 9.68 16.37 -19.99
C ILE A 396 10.44 15.44 -19.04
N SER A 397 11.53 15.95 -18.46
CA SER A 397 12.30 15.27 -17.42
C SER A 397 11.54 15.34 -16.09
N THR A 398 10.78 14.30 -15.77
CA THR A 398 10.06 14.20 -14.50
C THR A 398 11.04 14.14 -13.32
N PRO A 399 11.01 15.08 -12.35
CA PRO A 399 11.84 14.99 -11.16
C PRO A 399 11.44 13.77 -10.31
N ASN A 400 12.43 13.00 -9.87
CA ASN A 400 12.19 11.81 -9.03
C ASN A 400 11.73 12.22 -7.63
N THR A 401 10.42 12.24 -7.38
CA THR A 401 9.80 12.55 -6.08
C THR A 401 9.89 11.42 -5.04
N VAL A 402 10.91 10.55 -5.16
CA VAL A 402 11.14 9.40 -4.27
C VAL A 402 12.60 9.33 -3.82
N LEU A 403 13.08 10.39 -3.13
CA LEU A 403 14.18 10.37 -2.14
C LEU A 403 14.44 11.79 -1.57
N SER A 404 13.56 12.28 -0.69
CA SER A 404 13.82 13.48 0.14
C SER A 404 12.88 13.53 1.36
N ALA A 405 13.25 12.82 2.43
CA ALA A 405 12.53 12.83 3.71
C ALA A 405 13.40 12.34 4.90
N MET A 406 14.68 12.72 4.98
CA MET A 406 15.52 12.51 6.18
C MET A 406 16.82 13.32 6.20
N ALA A 407 16.77 14.49 6.85
CA ALA A 407 17.86 15.29 7.42
C ALA A 407 17.20 16.30 8.38
N ALA A 408 17.72 16.70 9.54
CA ALA A 408 18.94 16.36 10.31
C ALA A 408 18.61 16.62 11.82
N THR A 409 19.42 16.41 12.87
CA THR A 409 20.82 15.99 13.14
C THR A 409 20.80 15.35 14.59
N PRO A 410 21.77 15.42 15.56
CA PRO A 410 23.20 15.82 15.54
C PRO A 410 24.22 14.78 16.10
N LYS A 411 25.41 14.75 15.47
CA LYS A 411 26.73 14.35 16.01
C LYS A 411 26.89 12.84 16.37
N ASN A 412 28.10 12.25 16.39
CA ASN A 412 29.45 12.82 16.54
C ASN A 412 30.53 12.07 15.71
N VAL A 413 31.69 12.71 15.45
CA VAL A 413 33.05 12.22 15.01
C VAL A 413 33.15 10.89 14.19
N GLY A 414 33.86 10.80 13.07
CA GLY A 414 34.68 11.78 12.31
C GLY A 414 35.67 11.12 11.32
N VAL A 415 36.51 11.95 10.68
CA VAL A 415 37.72 11.60 9.88
C VAL A 415 37.56 10.72 8.60
N GLY A 416 37.66 11.38 7.43
CA GLY A 416 38.69 11.01 6.43
C GLY A 416 38.30 10.24 5.14
N GLN A 417 38.79 10.79 4.02
CA GLN A 417 39.20 10.12 2.75
C GLN A 417 38.14 9.42 1.85
N THR A 418 37.82 10.10 0.74
CA THR A 418 37.75 9.53 -0.62
C THR A 418 39.17 9.10 -1.07
N PRO A 419 39.40 8.17 -2.05
CA PRO A 419 38.74 8.15 -3.37
C PRO A 419 38.59 6.76 -4.05
N GLY A 420 38.29 6.75 -5.35
CA GLY A 420 38.76 5.67 -6.25
C GLY A 420 37.71 5.12 -7.24
N SER A 421 38.05 5.12 -8.53
CA SER A 421 37.31 4.41 -9.58
C SER A 421 38.30 3.65 -10.47
N GLN A 422 38.00 2.37 -10.77
CA GLN A 422 38.53 1.46 -11.82
C GLN A 422 38.45 -0.01 -11.30
N ARG A 423 38.49 -1.10 -12.09
CA ARG A 423 37.99 -1.45 -13.45
C ARG A 423 38.27 -2.96 -13.68
N THR A 424 37.54 -3.61 -14.61
CA THR A 424 37.96 -4.79 -15.44
C THR A 424 38.30 -6.19 -14.86
N LEU A 425 37.73 -7.23 -15.53
CA LEU A 425 38.18 -8.64 -15.69
C LEU A 425 38.22 -9.58 -14.45
N ALA A 426 38.16 -10.93 -14.53
CA ALA A 426 37.69 -11.89 -15.57
C ALA A 426 37.53 -13.36 -15.01
N SER A 427 37.06 -14.27 -15.88
CA SER A 427 37.25 -15.76 -15.88
C SER A 427 36.80 -16.64 -14.69
N SER A 428 35.65 -17.29 -14.89
CA SER A 428 35.39 -18.76 -14.76
C SER A 428 36.26 -19.68 -13.86
N THR A 429 35.58 -20.29 -12.88
CA THR A 429 35.42 -21.76 -12.59
C THR A 429 36.22 -22.82 -13.38
N PRO A 430 36.51 -24.05 -12.85
CA PRO A 430 35.59 -24.84 -11.98
C PRO A 430 36.16 -25.79 -10.88
N GLY A 431 35.29 -26.17 -9.93
CA GLY A 431 35.17 -27.56 -9.42
C GLY A 431 36.03 -27.99 -8.22
N GLY A 432 35.50 -28.95 -7.43
CA GLY A 432 36.17 -29.58 -6.28
C GLY A 432 35.22 -29.79 -5.09
N ALA A 433 35.36 -30.87 -4.33
CA ALA A 433 34.48 -31.21 -3.21
C ALA A 433 35.15 -32.03 -2.09
N SER A 434 34.54 -31.96 -0.90
CA SER A 434 34.71 -32.85 0.26
C SER A 434 35.87 -32.61 1.25
N THR A 435 35.72 -33.26 2.42
CA THR A 435 36.69 -33.54 3.50
C THR A 435 37.26 -32.38 4.35
N THR A 436 36.59 -32.17 5.50
CA THR A 436 37.15 -32.27 6.87
C THR A 436 38.55 -31.71 7.18
N THR A 437 38.63 -30.85 8.21
CA THR A 437 39.34 -31.16 9.47
C THR A 437 38.79 -30.24 10.58
N GLU A 438 38.71 -30.75 11.81
CA GLU A 438 38.25 -30.02 12.99
C GLU A 438 39.42 -29.30 13.68
N MET A 439 39.16 -28.13 14.27
CA MET A 439 39.90 -27.66 15.45
C MET A 439 38.92 -27.00 16.41
N ASN A 440 38.95 -27.45 17.67
CA ASN A 440 38.02 -27.07 18.72
C ASN A 440 38.83 -26.64 19.94
N THR A 441 38.48 -25.51 20.57
CA THR A 441 38.83 -25.24 21.97
C THR A 441 37.84 -24.21 22.53
N PRO A 442 37.38 -24.36 23.80
CA PRO A 442 36.16 -23.69 24.23
C PRO A 442 36.40 -22.47 25.11
N PHE A 443 35.45 -21.54 25.10
CA PHE A 443 35.11 -20.79 26.31
C PHE A 443 33.60 -20.75 26.51
N ARG A 444 33.18 -20.79 27.78
CA ARG A 444 31.82 -21.09 28.23
C ARG A 444 31.20 -19.83 28.83
N ASP A 445 30.15 -19.31 28.22
CA ASP A 445 29.32 -18.26 28.80
C ASP A 445 27.92 -18.81 29.16
N GLN A 446 27.30 -18.26 30.21
CA GLN A 446 26.14 -18.82 30.91
C GLN A 446 24.81 -18.14 30.54
N LEU A 447 24.77 -17.42 29.42
CA LEU A 447 23.59 -16.72 28.94
C LEU A 447 23.11 -17.38 27.63
N ASN A 448 21.96 -18.06 27.70
CA ASN A 448 21.46 -18.97 26.67
C ASN A 448 20.86 -18.23 25.45
N ILE A 449 21.70 -17.44 24.76
CA ILE A 449 21.32 -16.48 23.71
C ILE A 449 21.97 -16.89 22.38
N ASN A 450 21.48 -17.98 21.80
CA ASN A 450 21.65 -18.27 20.38
C ASN A 450 20.37 -18.93 19.83
N PRO A 451 19.94 -18.60 18.59
CA PRO A 451 18.73 -19.16 18.02
C PRO A 451 18.93 -20.65 17.69
N ILE A 452 17.98 -21.49 18.12
CA ILE A 452 18.01 -22.94 17.90
C ILE A 452 17.97 -23.27 16.41
N SER A 453 18.95 -24.05 15.95
CA SER A 453 18.96 -24.71 14.63
C SER A 453 18.02 -25.93 14.63
N ASP A 454 17.27 -26.13 13.53
CA ASP A 454 16.14 -27.07 13.39
C ASP A 454 16.59 -28.56 13.21
N GLU A 455 17.47 -29.04 14.09
CA GLU A 455 18.11 -30.37 14.03
C GLU A 455 17.60 -31.38 15.10
N THR A 456 16.74 -30.96 16.04
CA THR A 456 16.23 -31.85 17.11
C THR A 456 14.72 -32.11 16.98
N ARG A 457 14.35 -32.96 16.02
CA ARG A 457 13.01 -33.56 15.93
C ARG A 457 13.12 -35.08 16.15
N PRO A 458 12.46 -35.67 17.16
CA PRO A 458 12.57 -37.10 17.42
C PRO A 458 12.04 -37.90 16.22
N SER A 459 12.65 -39.05 15.96
CA SER A 459 12.33 -39.82 14.77
C SER A 459 10.91 -40.39 14.83
N LYS A 460 10.28 -40.55 13.66
CA LYS A 460 8.94 -41.15 13.56
C LYS A 460 8.87 -42.55 14.20
N LYS A 461 10.00 -43.28 14.26
CA LYS A 461 10.10 -44.60 14.89
C LYS A 461 10.09 -44.54 16.42
N GLU A 462 10.78 -43.57 17.04
CA GLU A 462 10.73 -43.36 18.50
C GLU A 462 9.31 -43.04 18.97
N LEU A 463 8.63 -42.11 18.27
CA LEU A 463 7.24 -41.78 18.57
C LEU A 463 6.33 -43.02 18.44
N GLN A 464 6.51 -43.84 17.40
CA GLN A 464 5.76 -45.10 17.27
C GLN A 464 6.05 -46.09 18.42
N GLN A 465 7.31 -46.21 18.87
CA GLN A 465 7.66 -47.04 20.02
C GLN A 465 7.03 -46.52 21.33
N GLN A 466 6.98 -45.19 21.53
CA GLN A 466 6.32 -44.57 22.68
C GLN A 466 4.80 -44.83 22.67
N PHE A 467 4.13 -44.70 21.51
CA PHE A 467 2.70 -45.01 21.39
C PHE A 467 2.37 -46.50 21.64
N PHE A 468 3.30 -47.42 21.38
CA PHE A 468 3.12 -48.85 21.67
C PHE A 468 3.13 -49.22 23.17
N HIS A 469 3.62 -48.33 24.05
CA HIS A 469 3.70 -48.57 25.50
C HIS A 469 2.50 -47.99 26.29
N LEU A 470 1.54 -47.35 25.62
CA LEU A 470 0.32 -46.87 26.25
C LEU A 470 -0.71 -48.01 26.43
N PRO A 471 -1.34 -48.16 27.61
CA PRO A 471 -2.46 -49.08 27.79
C PRO A 471 -3.59 -48.77 26.79
N LYS A 472 -4.16 -49.81 26.17
CA LYS A 472 -5.31 -49.65 25.28
C LYS A 472 -6.55 -49.22 26.08
N PRO A 473 -7.33 -48.22 25.63
CA PRO A 473 -8.57 -47.86 26.29
C PRO A 473 -9.59 -49.00 26.19
N LYS A 474 -10.37 -49.19 27.27
CA LYS A 474 -11.62 -49.95 27.22
C LYS A 474 -12.76 -48.97 26.94
N ASN A 475 -13.59 -49.28 25.94
CA ASN A 475 -14.83 -48.57 25.68
C ASN A 475 -15.99 -49.45 26.15
N ASP A 476 -16.26 -49.42 27.44
CA ASP A 476 -17.43 -50.07 28.04
C ASP A 476 -18.54 -49.00 28.15
N PHE A 477 -19.43 -48.95 27.15
CA PHE A 477 -20.60 -48.06 27.12
C PHE A 477 -21.87 -48.90 26.97
N GLU A 478 -22.67 -48.97 28.04
CA GLU A 478 -24.00 -49.56 28.02
C GLU A 478 -25.01 -48.48 27.60
N LEU A 479 -25.80 -48.74 26.55
CA LEU A 479 -26.84 -47.81 26.12
C LEU A 479 -28.13 -48.08 26.88
N THR A 480 -28.76 -47.02 27.39
CA THR A 480 -30.18 -47.03 27.74
C THR A 480 -30.77 -45.67 27.36
N GLU A 481 -31.68 -45.70 26.40
CA GLU A 481 -32.48 -44.54 26.00
C GLU A 481 -33.71 -44.43 26.92
N VAL A 482 -33.85 -43.32 27.64
CA VAL A 482 -35.14 -42.73 28.05
C VAL A 482 -34.95 -41.21 28.05
N GLY A 483 -35.95 -40.46 27.61
CA GLY A 483 -35.95 -39.00 27.64
C GLY A 483 -36.96 -38.44 28.65
N ASP A 484 -37.12 -37.11 28.55
CA ASP A 484 -38.26 -36.32 29.02
C ASP A 484 -38.48 -36.09 30.55
N GLU A 485 -38.78 -34.82 30.83
CA GLU A 485 -39.60 -34.26 31.93
C GLU A 485 -39.09 -34.24 33.40
N ASP A 486 -38.74 -33.01 33.81
CA ASP A 486 -39.19 -32.27 35.02
C ASP A 486 -38.53 -32.40 36.42
N ASP A 487 -38.42 -31.22 37.05
CA ASP A 487 -38.39 -30.80 38.48
C ASP A 487 -37.71 -31.66 39.58
N ASP A 488 -36.73 -31.08 40.30
CA ASP A 488 -36.98 -30.35 41.58
C ASP A 488 -35.69 -29.63 42.10
N PHE A 489 -35.72 -29.03 43.29
CA PHE A 489 -34.89 -27.90 43.73
C PHE A 489 -34.06 -28.15 45.01
N GLY A 490 -32.76 -27.82 44.98
CA GLY A 490 -31.89 -27.70 46.17
C GLY A 490 -31.10 -28.97 46.57
N GLY A 491 -30.07 -28.89 47.42
CA GLY A 491 -29.45 -27.68 47.99
C GLY A 491 -28.21 -27.98 48.87
N GLU A 492 -27.19 -27.12 48.76
CA GLU A 492 -25.95 -26.96 49.56
C GLU A 492 -25.08 -28.18 49.98
N GLY A 493 -23.76 -28.03 49.78
CA GLY A 493 -22.74 -28.99 50.24
C GLY A 493 -21.31 -28.65 49.78
N GLY A 494 -20.98 -27.35 49.67
CA GLY A 494 -19.84 -26.90 48.88
C GLY A 494 -18.46 -27.07 49.52
N LEU A 495 -17.62 -27.93 48.92
CA LEU A 495 -16.16 -27.81 49.01
C LEU A 495 -15.68 -26.79 47.97
N ARG A 496 -14.96 -25.76 48.44
CA ARG A 496 -14.42 -24.72 47.56
C ARG A 496 -13.18 -25.21 46.83
N GLU A 497 -13.21 -25.25 45.50
CA GLU A 497 -11.98 -25.26 44.70
C GLU A 497 -11.27 -23.91 44.90
N GLU A 498 -10.02 -23.95 45.34
CA GLU A 498 -9.20 -22.76 45.58
C GLU A 498 -8.63 -22.26 44.25
N TRP A 499 -9.20 -21.18 43.72
CA TRP A 499 -8.73 -20.54 42.49
C TRP A 499 -7.35 -19.94 42.70
N ILE A 500 -6.32 -20.60 42.17
CA ILE A 500 -4.94 -20.10 42.15
C ILE A 500 -4.86 -18.95 41.13
N GLU A 501 -5.00 -17.70 41.61
CA GLU A 501 -4.76 -16.50 40.79
C GLU A 501 -3.36 -16.54 40.16
N ASP A 502 -3.26 -16.27 38.86
CA ASP A 502 -1.99 -16.23 38.14
C ASP A 502 -1.01 -15.27 38.84
N ALA A 503 0.25 -15.68 39.01
CA ALA A 503 1.23 -14.93 39.80
C ALA A 503 1.41 -13.47 39.31
N ALA A 504 1.28 -13.23 38.00
CA ALA A 504 1.32 -11.91 37.40
C ALA A 504 0.08 -11.04 37.70
N GLU A 505 -1.09 -11.65 37.92
CA GLU A 505 -2.31 -10.95 38.33
C GLU A 505 -2.25 -10.58 39.81
N LEU A 506 -1.77 -11.49 40.66
CA LEU A 506 -1.44 -11.21 42.06
C LEU A 506 -0.42 -10.07 42.21
N GLU A 507 0.65 -10.06 41.40
CA GLU A 507 1.64 -8.98 41.43
C GLU A 507 1.03 -7.65 40.97
N LYS A 508 0.29 -7.64 39.86
CA LYS A 508 -0.39 -6.44 39.34
C LYS A 508 -1.42 -5.87 40.33
N ARG A 509 -2.14 -6.74 41.05
CA ARG A 509 -3.07 -6.36 42.14
C ARG A 509 -2.31 -5.73 43.31
N ARG A 510 -1.15 -6.28 43.70
CA ARG A 510 -0.26 -5.69 44.72
C ARG A 510 0.28 -4.33 44.28
N GLN A 511 0.70 -4.18 43.01
CA GLN A 511 1.15 -2.91 42.44
C GLN A 511 0.04 -1.85 42.48
N ALA A 512 -1.17 -2.15 42.01
CA ALA A 512 -2.31 -1.23 42.06
C ALA A 512 -2.74 -0.83 43.48
N ILE A 513 -2.60 -1.73 44.46
CA ILE A 513 -2.83 -1.42 45.89
C ILE A 513 -1.72 -0.49 46.42
N ALA A 514 -0.45 -0.73 46.05
CA ALA A 514 0.67 0.11 46.44
C ALA A 514 0.60 1.52 45.81
N GLU A 515 0.16 1.64 44.57
CA GLU A 515 -0.09 2.92 43.89
C GLU A 515 -1.21 3.71 44.58
N LYS A 516 -2.34 3.06 44.88
CA LYS A 516 -3.44 3.68 45.66
C LYS A 516 -2.97 4.12 47.05
N LYS A 517 -2.14 3.32 47.72
CA LYS A 517 -1.55 3.70 49.02
C LYS A 517 -0.63 4.93 48.89
N LYS A 518 0.22 4.98 47.86
CA LYS A 518 1.09 6.15 47.58
C LYS A 518 0.29 7.40 47.25
N ALA A 519 -0.79 7.28 46.47
CA ALA A 519 -1.69 8.39 46.15
C ALA A 519 -2.36 8.96 47.41
N LEU A 520 -2.91 8.08 48.26
CA LEU A 520 -3.49 8.48 49.55
C LEU A 520 -2.46 9.05 50.53
N GLU A 521 -1.21 8.59 50.51
CA GLU A 521 -0.15 9.21 51.32
C GLU A 521 0.20 10.61 50.81
N LEU A 522 0.34 10.78 49.49
CA LEU A 522 0.59 12.07 48.85
C LEU A 522 -0.54 13.07 49.08
N GLU A 523 -1.80 12.62 49.06
CA GLU A 523 -2.98 13.43 49.35
C GLU A 523 -2.97 13.98 50.78
N LYS A 524 -2.41 13.25 51.75
CA LYS A 524 -2.24 13.75 53.12
C LYS A 524 -1.05 14.71 53.31
N ARG A 525 0.00 14.65 52.46
CA ARG A 525 1.19 15.53 52.58
C ARG A 525 0.83 17.00 52.37
N THR A 526 1.72 17.94 52.72
CA THR A 526 1.39 19.35 52.55
C THR A 526 1.25 19.74 51.08
N LYS A 527 0.48 20.82 50.83
CA LYS A 527 0.33 21.42 49.50
C LYS A 527 1.67 21.88 48.89
N ALA A 528 2.73 22.07 49.67
CA ALA A 528 4.06 22.40 49.16
C ALA A 528 4.73 21.15 48.56
N PHE A 529 4.70 20.02 49.28
CA PHE A 529 5.18 18.73 48.80
C PHE A 529 4.39 18.23 47.58
N GLN A 530 3.06 18.36 47.60
CA GLN A 530 2.18 18.02 46.46
C GLN A 530 2.50 18.83 45.19
N ARG A 531 2.95 20.09 45.36
CA ARG A 531 3.38 20.99 44.27
C ARG A 531 4.87 20.85 43.93
N GLN A 532 5.57 19.88 44.51
CA GLN A 532 7.00 19.62 44.30
C GLN A 532 7.91 20.84 44.54
N LEU A 533 7.50 21.74 45.44
CA LEU A 533 8.27 22.93 45.78
C LEU A 533 9.56 22.55 46.56
N PRO A 534 10.66 23.34 46.42
CA PRO A 534 11.91 23.06 47.12
C PRO A 534 11.73 22.99 48.65
N LEU A 535 12.06 21.83 49.23
CA LEU A 535 11.99 21.59 50.66
C LEU A 535 13.28 22.02 51.37
N PRO A 536 13.20 22.50 52.63
CA PRO A 536 14.37 22.91 53.38
C PRO A 536 15.23 21.69 53.76
N SER A 537 16.53 21.76 53.49
CA SER A 537 17.49 20.66 53.77
C SER A 537 17.76 20.43 55.26
N LYS A 538 17.32 21.35 56.13
CA LYS A 538 17.34 21.25 57.60
C LYS A 538 16.12 21.98 58.17
N LEU A 539 15.48 21.38 59.17
CA LEU A 539 14.36 21.99 59.89
C LEU A 539 14.87 22.94 60.98
N ASN A 540 14.22 24.10 61.17
CA ASN A 540 14.56 24.94 62.31
C ASN A 540 13.91 24.42 63.60
N ILE A 541 14.75 23.83 64.46
CA ILE A 541 14.37 23.27 65.78
C ILE A 541 13.79 24.34 66.72
N GLU A 542 14.00 25.63 66.45
CA GLU A 542 13.45 26.73 67.26
C GLU A 542 11.92 26.75 67.26
N TYR A 543 11.24 26.35 66.18
CA TYR A 543 9.79 26.22 66.15
C TYR A 543 9.23 25.11 67.08
N LYS A 544 10.11 24.28 67.66
CA LYS A 544 9.78 23.27 68.69
C LYS A 544 9.94 23.81 70.12
N LYS A 545 10.54 24.99 70.30
CA LYS A 545 10.65 25.68 71.59
C LYS A 545 9.39 26.52 71.81
N ARG A 546 8.74 26.38 72.96
CA ARG A 546 7.68 27.31 73.39
C ARG A 546 8.31 28.59 73.93
N GLY A 547 7.75 29.75 73.57
CA GLY A 547 8.12 31.04 74.13
C GLY A 547 7.61 31.20 75.57
N ALA A 548 8.32 31.95 76.40
CA ALA A 548 7.89 32.28 77.76
C ALA A 548 6.81 33.40 77.82
N GLY A 549 6.00 33.54 76.76
CA GLY A 549 5.02 34.62 76.59
C GLY A 549 3.64 34.27 77.18
N GLY A 550 3.19 35.04 78.17
CA GLY A 550 1.95 34.76 78.91
C GLY A 550 0.63 35.07 78.19
N THR A 551 0.65 35.89 77.12
CA THR A 551 -0.54 36.31 76.36
C THR A 551 -1.09 35.19 75.49
N ASP A 552 -2.40 35.13 75.27
CA ASP A 552 -3.02 34.08 74.45
C ASP A 552 -2.64 34.13 72.97
N LEU A 553 -2.29 35.31 72.42
CA LEU A 553 -1.73 35.44 71.07
C LEU A 553 -0.44 34.62 70.92
N HIS A 554 0.52 34.79 71.84
CA HIS A 554 1.77 34.00 71.85
C HIS A 554 1.52 32.50 72.01
N LYS A 555 0.48 32.08 72.74
CA LYS A 555 0.10 30.66 72.88
C LYS A 555 -0.45 30.10 71.57
N ALA A 556 -1.26 30.86 70.84
CA ALA A 556 -1.75 30.49 69.52
C ALA A 556 -0.59 30.41 68.50
N ASP A 557 0.31 31.39 68.53
CA ASP A 557 1.53 31.44 67.71
C ASP A 557 2.42 30.20 67.93
N ASP A 558 2.66 29.82 69.18
CA ASP A 558 3.43 28.63 69.54
C ASP A 558 2.75 27.32 69.09
N LEU A 559 1.42 27.24 69.16
CA LEU A 559 0.66 26.11 68.63
C LEU A 559 0.82 26.01 67.11
N ILE A 560 0.64 27.12 66.39
CA ILE A 560 0.82 27.21 64.93
C ILE A 560 2.24 26.83 64.52
N LYS A 561 3.27 27.35 65.22
CA LYS A 561 4.69 27.01 64.97
C LYS A 561 4.95 25.52 65.21
N SER A 562 4.40 24.93 66.26
CA SER A 562 4.56 23.50 66.57
C SER A 562 3.86 22.58 65.55
N GLU A 563 2.70 22.99 65.03
CA GLU A 563 2.00 22.29 63.95
C GLU A 563 2.77 22.39 62.63
N MET A 564 3.18 23.61 62.24
CA MET A 564 3.97 23.86 61.04
C MET A 564 5.27 23.05 61.06
N TYR A 565 5.98 23.04 62.18
CA TYR A 565 7.17 22.20 62.36
C TYR A 565 6.85 20.71 62.19
N SER A 566 5.74 20.22 62.75
CA SER A 566 5.34 18.81 62.64
C SER A 566 5.00 18.40 61.19
N LEU A 567 4.38 19.29 60.42
CA LEU A 567 4.10 19.07 59.00
C LEU A 567 5.39 19.09 58.15
N MET A 568 6.34 19.98 58.46
CA MET A 568 7.64 20.02 57.80
C MET A 568 8.52 18.82 58.19
N GLU A 569 8.48 18.36 59.45
CA GLU A 569 9.16 17.13 59.93
C GLU A 569 8.64 15.89 59.20
N TRP A 570 7.35 15.87 58.82
CA TRP A 570 6.80 14.81 57.99
C TRP A 570 7.29 14.84 56.54
N ASP A 571 7.23 16.01 55.89
CA ASP A 571 7.59 16.16 54.48
C ASP A 571 9.10 16.03 54.23
N VAL A 572 9.94 16.36 55.21
CA VAL A 572 11.42 16.25 55.10
C VAL A 572 11.95 14.93 55.66
N GLU A 573 11.47 14.46 56.83
CA GLU A 573 12.02 13.29 57.52
C GLU A 573 11.10 12.05 57.50
N GLY A 574 9.92 12.14 56.90
CA GLY A 574 8.99 11.01 56.73
C GLY A 574 8.18 10.62 57.96
N LYS A 575 8.35 11.32 59.09
CA LYS A 575 7.63 11.07 60.35
C LYS A 575 6.17 11.56 60.26
N GLU A 576 5.19 10.65 60.16
CA GLU A 576 3.77 11.04 60.18
C GLU A 576 3.45 11.79 61.50
N PRO A 577 2.79 12.96 61.46
CA PRO A 577 2.54 13.76 62.66
C PRO A 577 1.66 13.00 63.65
N PRO A 578 1.82 13.22 64.97
CA PRO A 578 1.05 12.51 65.99
C PRO A 578 -0.46 12.75 65.77
N PRO A 579 -1.31 11.73 66.02
CA PRO A 579 -2.74 11.83 65.76
C PRO A 579 -3.35 12.96 66.59
N LYS A 580 -3.82 14.01 65.91
CA LYS A 580 -4.45 15.17 66.54
C LYS A 580 -5.74 14.79 67.26
N GLN A 581 -6.15 15.64 68.21
CA GLN A 581 -7.51 15.66 68.71
C GLN A 581 -8.49 15.83 67.54
N ILE A 582 -9.48 14.93 67.44
CA ILE A 582 -10.48 14.95 66.37
C ILE A 582 -11.56 15.97 66.73
N TYR A 583 -11.42 17.20 66.24
CA TYR A 583 -12.47 18.21 66.34
C TYR A 583 -13.68 17.82 65.47
N SER A 584 -14.89 18.08 65.95
CA SER A 584 -16.10 17.81 65.15
C SER A 584 -16.16 18.74 63.93
N LYS A 585 -16.81 18.29 62.85
CA LYS A 585 -17.00 19.13 61.65
C LYS A 585 -17.69 20.45 61.98
N GLU A 586 -18.68 20.41 62.86
CA GLU A 586 -19.41 21.56 63.38
C GLU A 586 -18.47 22.55 64.11
N ALA A 587 -17.57 22.07 64.97
CA ALA A 587 -16.58 22.91 65.64
C ALA A 587 -15.59 23.54 64.65
N MET A 588 -15.17 22.80 63.62
CA MET A 588 -14.30 23.32 62.55
C MET A 588 -15.02 24.37 61.68
N GLU A 589 -16.31 24.19 61.38
CA GLU A 589 -17.10 25.18 60.64
C GLU A 589 -17.40 26.43 61.48
N LEU A 590 -17.65 26.29 62.78
CA LEU A 590 -17.80 27.42 63.70
C LEU A 590 -16.49 28.19 63.86
N ALA A 591 -15.37 27.48 64.05
CA ALA A 591 -14.04 28.10 64.10
C ALA A 591 -13.72 28.84 62.79
N LYS A 592 -14.05 28.25 61.63
CA LYS A 592 -13.90 28.95 60.35
C LYS A 592 -14.76 30.22 60.29
N LYS A 593 -16.05 30.16 60.65
CA LYS A 593 -16.93 31.33 60.67
C LYS A 593 -16.43 32.42 61.61
N MET A 594 -15.86 32.06 62.76
CA MET A 594 -15.21 33.01 63.68
C MET A 594 -14.00 33.69 63.04
N ILE A 595 -13.11 32.91 62.41
CA ILE A 595 -11.92 33.43 61.69
C ILE A 595 -12.34 34.32 60.51
N ASP A 596 -13.32 33.91 59.72
CA ASP A 596 -13.84 34.69 58.58
C ASP A 596 -14.43 36.05 59.08
N ILE A 597 -15.08 36.07 60.26
CA ILE A 597 -15.62 37.29 60.91
C ILE A 597 -14.53 38.17 61.55
N GLU A 598 -13.48 37.59 62.11
CA GLU A 598 -12.36 38.35 62.67
C GLU A 598 -11.46 38.92 61.55
N ALA A 599 -11.28 38.18 60.45
CA ALA A 599 -10.55 38.65 59.28
C ALA A 599 -11.26 39.83 58.58
N THR A 600 -12.60 39.81 58.46
CA THR A 600 -13.33 40.97 57.93
C THR A 600 -13.26 42.17 58.87
N LYS A 601 -13.41 41.99 60.18
CA LYS A 601 -13.23 43.09 61.16
C LYS A 601 -11.81 43.67 61.18
N MET A 602 -10.78 42.83 60.97
CA MET A 602 -9.40 43.28 60.82
C MET A 602 -9.16 44.04 59.50
N ALA A 603 -9.90 43.71 58.43
CA ALA A 603 -9.87 44.46 57.18
C ALA A 603 -10.66 45.77 57.22
N GLU A 604 -11.69 45.86 58.08
CA GLU A 604 -12.45 47.09 58.39
C GLU A 604 -11.70 48.01 59.36
N ALA A 605 -10.68 47.50 60.08
CA ALA A 605 -9.85 48.25 61.03
C ALA A 605 -8.59 48.84 60.35
N GLU A 606 -8.79 49.79 59.42
CA GLU A 606 -7.72 50.54 58.78
C GLU A 606 -6.94 51.43 59.77
N ASP A 607 -5.89 50.90 60.42
CA ASP A 607 -4.61 51.57 60.72
C ASP A 607 -3.65 50.69 61.58
N ILE A 608 -3.31 49.49 61.08
CA ILE A 608 -2.13 48.75 61.57
C ILE A 608 -1.11 48.65 60.44
N GLU A 609 -0.20 49.63 60.40
CA GLU A 609 0.97 49.62 59.53
C GLU A 609 1.81 48.36 59.82
N LEU A 610 1.80 47.40 58.88
CA LEU A 610 2.50 46.10 58.97
C LEU A 610 4.02 46.28 58.91
N LYS A 611 4.59 46.82 59.99
CA LYS A 611 6.03 46.85 60.24
C LYS A 611 6.54 45.41 60.34
N LEU A 612 7.15 44.95 59.24
CA LEU A 612 7.81 43.67 59.12
C LEU A 612 8.75 43.47 60.32
N ASP A 613 8.47 42.47 61.18
CA ASP A 613 9.16 42.31 62.46
C ASP A 613 10.69 42.25 62.27
N SER A 614 11.42 42.82 63.22
CA SER A 614 12.89 42.75 63.25
C SER A 614 13.39 41.31 63.27
N GLN A 615 12.62 40.36 63.80
CA GLN A 615 12.94 38.92 63.70
C GLN A 615 12.79 38.40 62.27
N MET A 616 11.79 38.86 61.51
CA MET A 616 11.62 38.47 60.11
C MET A 616 12.71 39.07 59.20
N TRP A 617 13.13 40.31 59.48
CA TRP A 617 14.34 40.87 58.86
C TRP A 617 15.63 40.12 59.26
N GLN A 618 15.73 39.59 60.48
CA GLN A 618 16.83 38.70 60.87
C GLN A 618 16.78 37.34 60.14
N VAL A 619 15.61 36.75 59.93
CA VAL A 619 15.45 35.52 59.11
C VAL A 619 15.91 35.79 57.67
N VAL A 620 15.49 36.91 57.08
CA VAL A 620 15.95 37.35 55.75
C VAL A 620 17.46 37.59 55.72
N ALA A 621 18.03 38.24 56.75
CA ALA A 621 19.49 38.42 56.88
C ALA A 621 20.25 37.09 57.01
N ASN A 622 19.68 36.09 57.69
CA ASN A 622 20.25 34.75 57.78
C ASN A 622 20.19 34.01 56.44
N CYS A 623 19.13 34.19 55.63
CA CYS A 623 19.08 33.69 54.25
C CYS A 623 20.12 34.35 53.33
N PHE A 624 20.49 35.62 53.56
CA PHE A 624 21.64 36.26 52.88
C PHE A 624 23.01 35.67 53.30
N GLY A 625 23.06 34.78 54.29
CA GLY A 625 24.28 34.07 54.72
C GLY A 625 24.71 32.90 53.81
N GLU A 626 23.91 32.54 52.79
CA GLU A 626 24.22 31.46 51.85
C GLU A 626 25.51 31.69 51.04
N LEU A 627 26.19 30.59 50.72
CA LEU A 627 27.33 30.57 49.81
C LEU A 627 26.84 30.59 48.36
N VAL A 628 27.06 31.71 47.67
CA VAL A 628 26.73 31.85 46.24
C VAL A 628 27.99 31.68 45.39
N LYS A 629 27.82 31.11 44.20
CA LYS A 629 28.92 30.74 43.30
C LYS A 629 29.29 31.91 42.41
N PHE A 630 30.41 32.59 42.70
CA PHE A 630 30.96 33.67 41.89
C PHE A 630 32.34 33.26 41.33
N GLN A 631 32.57 33.45 40.03
CA GLN A 631 33.82 33.08 39.35
C GLN A 631 34.29 31.64 39.69
N ASN A 632 33.37 30.68 39.63
CA ASN A 632 33.57 29.27 40.01
C ASN A 632 34.01 28.96 41.46
N ARG A 633 33.97 29.93 42.38
CA ARG A 633 34.19 29.72 43.82
C ARG A 633 32.94 30.03 44.64
N PHE A 634 32.77 29.37 45.77
CA PHE A 634 31.66 29.60 46.69
C PHE A 634 32.03 30.68 47.71
N THR A 635 31.23 31.73 47.80
CA THR A 635 31.48 32.95 48.60
C THR A 635 30.18 33.49 49.17
N ARG A 636 30.17 33.99 50.40
CA ARG A 636 28.98 34.64 50.99
C ARG A 636 28.67 35.95 50.28
N LEU A 637 27.39 36.24 50.04
CA LEU A 637 26.93 37.48 49.39
C LEU A 637 27.48 38.75 50.06
N SER A 638 27.61 38.73 51.40
CA SER A 638 28.20 39.81 52.21
C SER A 638 29.61 40.23 51.80
N ASN A 639 30.36 39.37 51.11
CA ASN A 639 31.78 39.56 50.81
C ASN A 639 32.04 40.05 49.36
N LEU A 640 30.99 40.21 48.55
CA LEU A 640 31.04 40.77 47.21
C LEU A 640 30.76 42.28 47.25
N SER A 641 31.17 43.05 46.22
CA SER A 641 30.76 44.45 46.14
C SER A 641 29.28 44.58 45.80
N LYS A 642 28.66 45.74 46.07
CA LYS A 642 27.25 46.00 45.71
C LYS A 642 26.95 45.80 44.22
N ARG A 643 27.94 45.93 43.33
CA ARG A 643 27.78 45.68 41.89
C ARG A 643 27.70 44.18 41.60
N ASP A 644 28.65 43.41 42.12
CA ASP A 644 28.75 41.97 41.88
C ASP A 644 27.62 41.21 42.61
N GLN A 645 27.16 41.70 43.76
CA GLN A 645 25.95 41.24 44.44
C GLN A 645 24.71 41.31 43.52
N LEU A 646 24.51 42.44 42.84
CA LEU A 646 23.38 42.62 41.91
C LEU A 646 23.52 41.75 40.66
N GLU A 647 24.74 41.59 40.13
CA GLU A 647 25.01 40.73 38.98
C GLU A 647 24.70 39.26 39.29
N VAL A 648 25.25 38.73 40.39
CA VAL A 648 25.03 37.36 40.88
C VAL A 648 23.57 37.09 41.23
N LEU A 649 22.86 38.04 41.84
CA LEU A 649 21.42 37.93 42.06
C LEU A 649 20.65 37.92 40.74
N SER A 650 21.05 38.74 39.75
CA SER A 650 20.41 38.74 38.43
C SER A 650 20.58 37.40 37.71
N GLU A 651 21.71 36.71 37.87
CA GLU A 651 21.91 35.36 37.31
C GLU A 651 21.03 34.33 38.01
N ARG A 652 20.98 34.32 39.36
CA ARG A 652 20.11 33.42 40.14
C ARG A 652 18.63 33.61 39.75
N PHE A 653 18.19 34.85 39.52
CA PHE A 653 16.84 35.12 39.04
C PHE A 653 16.62 34.71 37.57
N LYS A 654 17.58 34.93 36.66
CA LYS A 654 17.47 34.50 35.24
C LYS A 654 17.33 32.99 35.08
N VAL A 655 18.04 32.20 35.90
CA VAL A 655 17.90 30.73 35.92
C VAL A 655 16.46 30.32 36.27
N ASN A 656 15.93 30.84 37.38
CA ASN A 656 14.56 30.56 37.81
C ASN A 656 13.52 31.06 36.78
N PHE A 657 13.76 32.18 36.09
CA PHE A 657 12.86 32.72 35.07
C PHE A 657 12.80 31.84 33.81
N PHE A 658 13.86 31.08 33.52
CA PHE A 658 13.89 30.12 32.41
C PHE A 658 13.14 28.81 32.72
N GLU A 659 13.20 28.33 33.97
CA GLU A 659 12.41 27.16 34.39
C GLU A 659 10.91 27.48 34.52
N PHE A 660 10.55 28.72 34.88
CA PHE A 660 9.15 29.15 35.04
C PHE A 660 8.31 29.18 33.75
N PHE A 661 8.93 29.02 32.58
CA PHE A 661 8.25 29.01 31.27
C PHE A 661 8.33 27.65 30.56
N PHE A 662 8.95 26.64 31.17
CA PHE A 662 9.14 25.30 30.58
C PHE A 662 8.91 24.15 31.58
N ASN A 663 7.79 24.21 32.33
CA ASN A 663 7.04 23.05 32.84
C ASN A 663 5.58 23.44 33.12
#